data_AF-A0A671NVB4-F1
#
_entry.id   AF-A0A671NVB4-F1
#
_cell.length_a   1.000
_cell.length_b   1.000
_cell.length_c   1.000
_cell.angle_alpha   90.00
_cell.angle_beta   90.00
_cell.angle_gamma   90.00
#
_symmetry.space_group_name_H-M   'P 1'
#
loop_
_entity.id
_entity.type
_entity.pdbx_description
1 polymer ?
#
loop_
_entity_poly.entity_id
_entity_poly.type
_entity_poly.pdbx_seq_one_letter_code
_entity_poly.pdbx_strand_id
1 'polypeptide(L)'
;MRLRQLKRFRKAEEIKALFQSNRRKIEGRTELLNEEWSKLRIQSIPLSTTSGSLPSKKLCMVESGFPSFPYQAVAMRPLTTVAGIPFMYSWSPLQQNFMVEDETFLHNIPYMGDEVLEQDEAFLEELIDNYDGVHGDREGGFINDEIFKELVEALSQYSDPEEEEEEEPSERTENKEEEEKAVQKTMAEEPEESKVMYFSLSCRYKDLLEPSSPVKLPPLCTPNMDGPLAKSVQREQSLHSFHTLFCRRCFKYDCFLHPFHASPNVYKRKNKEIRMETEPCGLDCFLLQKGAKEFADQNMQSSQRPRRRRRQPRPSSSCGPTPSGFCEEGKEGGSDHETTSSSEGNSQCPSPAKLRPGEEGAEESESPPQWSGAEESLFRVLHGTYYNNFCSIARLIGTKTCREVYEFAVKEVLIHHVPLEDGGISPQKKKRKHSLCSERIVLISLSICLTDNSSNQVYNYQPCDHPEHPCDSSCSCVMTQNFCEKFCQCDQECQNRFPGCRCKTQCNTKQCPCYLAVRECDPDLCMTCGAADHWDSKQVSCKNCSIQRGLKKHLLLAPSDVAGWGTFIKEPVQKNELISEYCGELISQDEADRRGRIYDKYMSSFLFNLNNDFVVDATRKGNKIRFANHSVNPNCYAKVVMVNGDHRIGIFAKRAIQRGEELFFDYRYSQADALKYVGIEREIDIV
;
A
#
# COMPACT_ATOMS: atom_id res chain seq x y z
N MET A 1 -19.54 -1.49 37.57
CA MET A 1 -19.12 -2.13 38.85
C MET A 1 -19.83 -3.46 39.15
N ARG A 2 -21.18 -3.53 39.15
CA ARG A 2 -21.97 -4.75 39.41
C ARG A 2 -21.54 -5.97 38.59
N LEU A 3 -21.42 -5.83 37.27
CA LEU A 3 -20.98 -6.91 36.36
C LEU A 3 -19.60 -7.47 36.73
N ARG A 4 -18.64 -6.59 37.08
CA ARG A 4 -17.29 -6.99 37.49
C ARG A 4 -17.30 -7.85 38.75
N GLN A 5 -18.11 -7.49 39.76
CA GLN A 5 -18.23 -8.29 40.97
C GLN A 5 -18.86 -9.66 40.69
N LEU A 6 -19.95 -9.69 39.92
CA LEU A 6 -20.64 -10.94 39.55
C LEU A 6 -19.70 -11.89 38.79
N LYS A 7 -18.96 -11.39 37.79
CA LYS A 7 -17.95 -12.19 37.08
C LYS A 7 -16.84 -12.67 38.00
N ARG A 8 -16.34 -11.81 38.89
CA ARG A 8 -15.28 -12.18 39.84
C ARG A 8 -15.72 -13.35 40.71
N PHE A 9 -16.95 -13.36 41.21
CA PHE A 9 -17.47 -14.49 42.00
C PHE A 9 -17.68 -15.73 41.13
N ARG A 10 -18.29 -15.59 39.95
CA ARG A 10 -18.57 -16.72 39.05
C ARG A 10 -17.29 -17.41 38.57
N LYS A 11 -16.26 -16.64 38.22
CA LYS A 11 -14.95 -17.15 37.75
C LYS A 11 -14.00 -17.57 38.89
N ALA A 12 -14.34 -17.33 40.17
CA ALA A 12 -13.41 -17.56 41.28
C ALA A 12 -12.99 -19.04 41.43
N GLU A 13 -13.95 -19.97 41.36
CA GLU A 13 -13.68 -21.40 41.47
C GLU A 13 -12.95 -21.94 40.23
N GLU A 14 -13.30 -21.46 39.03
CA GLU A 14 -12.59 -21.78 37.79
C GLU A 14 -11.13 -21.32 37.85
N ILE A 15 -10.88 -20.08 38.28
CA ILE A 15 -9.54 -19.52 38.46
C ILE A 15 -8.76 -20.33 39.50
N LYS A 16 -9.37 -20.74 40.60
CA LYS A 16 -8.73 -21.58 41.63
C LYS A 16 -8.29 -22.93 41.06
N ALA A 17 -9.14 -23.58 40.26
CA ALA A 17 -8.78 -24.82 39.56
C ALA A 17 -7.63 -24.60 38.56
N LEU A 18 -7.65 -23.49 37.82
CA LEU A 18 -6.55 -23.11 36.92
C LEU A 18 -5.24 -22.85 37.67
N PHE A 19 -5.28 -22.19 38.84
CA PHE A 19 -4.10 -21.98 39.69
C PHE A 19 -3.51 -23.31 40.18
N GLN A 20 -4.36 -24.25 40.61
CA GLN A 20 -3.89 -25.58 41.02
C GLN A 20 -3.26 -26.35 39.86
N SER A 21 -3.88 -26.29 38.67
CA SER A 21 -3.33 -26.89 37.45
C SER A 21 -1.98 -26.24 37.07
N ASN A 22 -1.91 -24.91 37.11
CA ASN A 22 -0.66 -24.18 36.85
C ASN A 22 0.41 -24.49 37.90
N ARG A 23 0.04 -24.68 39.16
CA ARG A 23 0.96 -25.05 40.23
C ARG A 23 1.62 -26.40 39.96
N ARG A 24 0.87 -27.41 39.51
CA ARG A 24 1.43 -28.71 39.08
C ARG A 24 2.41 -28.56 37.91
N LYS A 25 2.12 -27.67 36.95
CA LYS A 25 3.03 -27.35 35.85
C LYS A 25 4.32 -26.68 36.34
N ILE A 26 4.21 -25.76 37.30
CA ILE A 26 5.36 -25.11 37.93
C ILE A 26 6.21 -26.18 38.62
N GLU A 27 5.59 -27.01 39.46
CA GLU A 27 6.27 -28.08 40.21
C GLU A 27 7.03 -29.02 39.28
N GLY A 28 6.37 -29.58 38.25
CA GLY A 28 7.03 -30.46 37.29
C GLY A 28 8.18 -29.79 36.54
N ARG A 29 8.06 -28.51 36.16
CA ARG A 29 9.16 -27.76 35.52
C ARG A 29 10.30 -27.46 36.49
N THR A 30 9.98 -27.08 37.72
CA THR A 30 11.00 -26.79 38.75
C THR A 30 11.73 -28.05 39.19
N GLU A 31 11.07 -29.20 39.23
CA GLU A 31 11.71 -30.48 39.53
C GLU A 31 12.72 -30.86 38.44
N LEU A 32 12.37 -30.70 37.15
CA LEU A 32 13.30 -30.91 36.05
C LEU A 32 14.51 -29.97 36.13
N LEU A 33 14.29 -28.67 36.35
CA LEU A 33 15.37 -27.70 36.52
C LEU A 33 16.24 -28.00 37.74
N ASN A 34 15.64 -28.48 38.84
CA ASN A 34 16.35 -28.86 40.05
C ASN A 34 17.16 -30.15 39.86
N GLU A 35 16.64 -31.10 39.09
CA GLU A 35 17.37 -32.31 38.70
C GLU A 35 18.59 -31.95 37.84
N GLU A 36 18.42 -31.09 36.83
CA GLU A 36 19.52 -30.55 36.03
C GLU A 36 20.56 -29.82 36.89
N TRP A 37 20.10 -28.94 37.79
CA TRP A 37 20.97 -28.20 38.70
C TRP A 37 21.74 -29.12 39.66
N SER A 38 21.09 -30.17 40.19
CA SER A 38 21.72 -31.13 41.12
C SER A 38 22.86 -31.94 40.50
N LYS A 39 22.86 -32.10 39.17
CA LYS A 39 23.92 -32.76 38.41
C LYS A 39 25.14 -31.85 38.21
N LEU A 40 24.98 -30.53 38.34
CA LEU A 40 26.07 -29.57 38.17
C LEU A 40 26.90 -29.46 39.46
N ARG A 41 28.22 -29.55 39.33
CA ARG A 41 29.17 -29.26 40.40
C ARG A 41 29.81 -27.89 40.16
N ILE A 42 29.10 -26.83 40.55
CA ILE A 42 29.59 -25.45 40.42
C ILE A 42 30.53 -25.14 41.58
N GLN A 43 31.74 -24.65 41.29
CA GLN A 43 32.68 -24.21 42.31
C GLN A 43 32.13 -22.98 43.04
N SER A 44 32.14 -23.00 44.38
CA SER A 44 31.76 -21.83 45.17
C SER A 44 32.76 -20.68 44.97
N ILE A 45 32.26 -19.44 45.02
CA ILE A 45 33.09 -18.25 44.84
C ILE A 45 34.04 -18.14 46.04
N PRO A 46 35.37 -18.20 45.84
CA PRO A 46 36.31 -18.02 46.94
C PRO A 46 36.31 -16.55 47.40
N LEU A 47 36.40 -16.34 48.72
CA LEU A 47 36.66 -15.00 49.26
C LEU A 47 38.00 -14.50 48.73
N SER A 48 38.00 -13.32 48.13
CA SER A 48 39.21 -12.66 47.64
C SER A 48 40.04 -12.18 48.83
N THR A 49 40.83 -13.06 49.44
CA THR A 49 41.76 -12.68 50.52
C THR A 49 42.96 -11.94 49.92
N THR A 50 43.21 -10.74 50.41
CA THR A 50 44.37 -9.93 50.05
C THR A 50 45.65 -10.54 50.65
N SER A 51 46.26 -11.50 49.97
CA SER A 51 47.65 -11.86 50.23
C SER A 51 48.57 -10.81 49.57
N GLY A 52 48.82 -9.73 50.32
CA GLY A 52 49.79 -8.69 49.97
C GLY A 52 49.19 -7.30 49.97
N SER A 53 49.60 -6.47 50.94
CA SER A 53 49.34 -5.04 50.94
C SER A 53 50.08 -4.39 49.77
N LEU A 54 49.41 -4.25 48.63
CA LEU A 54 49.82 -3.30 47.59
C LEU A 54 49.16 -1.96 47.94
N PRO A 55 49.93 -0.89 48.24
CA PRO A 55 49.39 0.40 48.72
C PRO A 55 48.43 1.13 47.76
N SER A 56 48.20 0.61 46.56
CA SER A 56 47.50 1.29 45.46
C SER A 56 46.09 0.78 45.15
N LYS A 57 45.57 -0.22 45.87
CA LYS A 57 44.20 -0.74 45.63
C LYS A 57 43.17 0.00 46.47
N LYS A 58 42.15 0.56 45.82
CA LYS A 58 40.99 1.16 46.50
C LYS A 58 40.23 0.09 47.30
N LEU A 59 39.81 0.41 48.51
CA LEU A 59 39.03 -0.46 49.38
C LEU A 59 37.55 -0.07 49.33
N CYS A 60 36.65 -1.06 49.34
CA CYS A 60 35.23 -0.88 49.57
C CYS A 60 34.94 -1.24 51.02
N MET A 61 34.32 -0.31 51.74
CA MET A 61 33.90 -0.47 53.11
C MET A 61 32.40 -0.74 53.14
N VAL A 62 31.98 -1.79 53.83
CA VAL A 62 30.57 -2.12 54.04
C VAL A 62 30.27 -2.06 55.53
N GLU A 63 29.36 -1.17 55.90
CA GLU A 63 28.87 -1.01 57.27
C GLU A 63 27.60 -1.83 57.48
N SER A 64 27.44 -2.37 58.69
CA SER A 64 26.25 -3.10 59.08
C SER A 64 25.33 -2.19 59.90
N GLY A 65 24.02 -2.26 59.64
CA GLY A 65 23.02 -1.64 60.51
C GLY A 65 22.88 -2.30 61.89
N PHE A 66 23.55 -3.45 62.11
CA PHE A 66 23.60 -4.13 63.40
C PHE A 66 24.86 -3.72 64.17
N PRO A 67 24.74 -3.11 65.37
CA PRO A 67 25.88 -2.56 66.13
C PRO A 67 26.95 -3.58 66.55
N SER A 68 26.59 -4.86 66.58
CA SER A 68 27.47 -5.96 66.96
C SER A 68 28.31 -6.51 65.81
N PHE A 69 28.04 -6.09 64.57
CA PHE A 69 28.80 -6.52 63.39
C PHE A 69 29.87 -5.48 63.03
N PRO A 70 31.16 -5.85 63.00
CA PRO A 70 32.22 -4.94 62.60
C PRO A 70 32.10 -4.61 61.11
N TYR A 71 32.57 -3.41 60.74
CA TYR A 71 32.69 -3.04 59.33
C TYR A 71 33.62 -4.01 58.58
N GLN A 72 33.30 -4.30 57.33
CA GLN A 72 34.11 -5.15 56.46
C GLN A 72 34.79 -4.31 55.38
N ALA A 73 36.08 -4.58 55.15
CA ALA A 73 36.87 -3.91 54.13
C ALA A 73 37.34 -4.94 53.08
N VAL A 74 37.01 -4.72 51.81
CA VAL A 74 37.43 -5.61 50.71
C VAL A 74 38.10 -4.78 49.62
N ALA A 75 39.20 -5.29 49.07
CA ALA A 75 39.86 -4.64 47.93
C ALA A 75 38.97 -4.67 46.69
N MET A 76 38.71 -3.48 46.11
CA MET A 76 37.96 -3.38 44.87
C MET A 76 38.82 -3.85 43.71
N ARG A 77 38.26 -4.75 42.88
CA ARG A 77 38.85 -5.11 41.59
C ARG A 77 38.26 -4.18 40.52
N PRO A 78 39.03 -3.25 39.93
CA PRO A 78 38.52 -2.43 38.85
C PRO A 78 38.20 -3.31 37.65
N LEU A 79 37.03 -3.09 37.04
CA LEU A 79 36.71 -3.66 35.74
C LEU A 79 37.49 -2.88 34.66
N THR A 80 37.99 -3.60 33.66
CA THR A 80 38.69 -2.97 32.53
C THR A 80 37.72 -2.08 31.75
N THR A 81 38.21 -0.91 31.32
CA THR A 81 37.40 0.03 30.53
C THR A 81 36.96 -0.61 29.22
N VAL A 82 35.65 -0.60 28.96
CA VAL A 82 35.04 -1.02 27.70
C VAL A 82 34.57 0.23 26.97
N ALA A 83 34.89 0.35 25.68
CA ALA A 83 34.44 1.48 24.87
C ALA A 83 32.91 1.44 24.72
N GLY A 84 32.25 2.54 25.12
CA GLY A 84 30.83 2.74 24.87
C GLY A 84 30.57 2.99 23.38
N ILE A 85 29.38 2.59 22.92
CA ILE A 85 28.87 2.97 21.60
C ILE A 85 27.88 4.13 21.76
N PRO A 86 27.71 4.99 20.74
CA PRO A 86 26.73 6.06 20.80
C PRO A 86 25.31 5.50 20.96
N PHE A 87 24.45 6.27 21.63
CA PHE A 87 23.09 5.86 21.93
C PHE A 87 22.24 5.72 20.64
N MET A 88 21.36 4.71 20.60
CA MET A 88 20.45 4.47 19.47
C MET A 88 19.19 3.74 19.96
N TYR A 89 18.02 4.33 19.74
CA TYR A 89 16.74 3.63 19.86
C TYR A 89 16.55 2.64 18.71
N SER A 90 15.78 1.58 18.94
CA SER A 90 15.41 0.65 17.88
C SER A 90 14.57 1.34 16.81
N TRP A 91 14.76 0.96 15.55
CA TRP A 91 14.01 1.48 14.41
C TRP A 91 13.84 0.40 13.35
N SER A 92 12.78 0.52 12.55
CA SER A 92 12.48 -0.43 11.47
C SER A 92 12.98 0.06 10.10
N PRO A 93 13.65 -0.78 9.30
CA PRO A 93 14.16 -0.37 8.00
C PRO A 93 13.06 -0.24 6.94
N LEU A 94 13.14 0.82 6.14
CA LEU A 94 12.23 1.15 5.05
C LEU A 94 12.97 1.27 3.71
N GLN A 95 12.26 0.91 2.63
CA GLN A 95 12.70 1.14 1.25
C GLN A 95 11.84 2.21 0.55
N GLN A 96 10.66 2.48 1.09
CA GLN A 96 9.67 3.46 0.64
C GLN A 96 9.01 4.05 1.89
N ASN A 97 8.41 5.23 1.78
CA ASN A 97 7.66 5.83 2.88
C ASN A 97 6.46 4.96 3.31
N PHE A 98 6.04 5.12 4.56
CA PHE A 98 4.96 4.36 5.17
C PHE A 98 3.94 5.31 5.78
N MET A 99 2.74 5.41 5.23
CA MET A 99 1.65 6.24 5.76
C MET A 99 1.21 5.72 7.13
N VAL A 100 1.06 6.64 8.08
CA VAL A 100 0.58 6.37 9.43
C VAL A 100 -0.54 7.35 9.75
N GLU A 101 -1.63 6.84 10.30
CA GLU A 101 -2.74 7.66 10.79
C GLU A 101 -2.38 8.33 12.11
N ASP A 102 -3.03 9.45 12.38
CA ASP A 102 -2.77 10.29 13.55
C ASP A 102 -3.17 9.58 14.87
N GLU A 103 -2.30 9.66 15.87
CA GLU A 103 -2.54 9.08 17.20
C GLU A 103 -3.28 10.10 18.09
N THR A 104 -4.61 10.04 18.14
CA THR A 104 -5.41 11.03 18.92
C THR A 104 -5.21 10.93 20.44
N PHE A 105 -4.84 9.74 20.94
CA PHE A 105 -4.59 9.50 22.37
C PHE A 105 -3.13 9.11 22.61
N LEU A 106 -2.55 9.70 23.65
CA LEU A 106 -1.20 9.35 24.07
C LEU A 106 -1.22 8.00 24.82
N HIS A 107 -0.61 6.97 24.23
CA HIS A 107 -0.63 5.63 24.82
C HIS A 107 0.35 5.47 26.00
N ASN A 108 1.41 6.29 26.07
CA ASN A 108 2.42 6.28 27.13
C ASN A 108 2.96 7.70 27.36
N ILE A 109 3.10 8.10 28.63
CA ILE A 109 3.84 9.31 28.99
C ILE A 109 5.34 9.00 28.92
N PRO A 110 6.14 9.70 28.10
CA PRO A 110 7.57 9.47 28.01
C PRO A 110 8.26 9.78 29.35
N TYR A 111 9.01 8.82 29.89
CA TYR A 111 9.84 9.05 31.08
C TYR A 111 11.13 9.79 30.69
N MET A 112 11.31 11.01 31.20
CA MET A 112 12.42 11.90 30.85
C MET A 112 13.43 12.07 32.00
N GLY A 113 13.34 11.26 33.05
CA GLY A 113 14.13 11.37 34.27
C GLY A 113 13.42 12.18 35.35
N ASP A 114 13.59 11.78 36.60
CA ASP A 114 12.94 12.41 37.76
C ASP A 114 13.29 13.91 37.87
N GLU A 115 14.54 14.27 37.55
CA GLU A 115 15.03 15.66 37.60
C GLU A 115 14.32 16.59 36.60
N VAL A 116 13.90 16.06 35.44
CA VAL A 116 13.20 16.83 34.40
C VAL A 116 11.71 16.95 34.72
N LEU A 117 11.12 15.89 35.28
CA LEU A 117 9.72 15.87 35.70
C LEU A 117 9.45 16.85 36.85
N GLU A 118 10.42 17.03 37.76
CA GLU A 118 10.30 17.98 38.87
C GLU A 118 10.47 19.46 38.46
N GLN A 119 11.09 19.74 37.30
CA GLN A 119 11.43 21.11 36.88
C GLN A 119 10.47 21.71 35.85
N ASP A 120 9.69 20.88 35.13
CA ASP A 120 8.98 21.31 33.93
C ASP A 120 7.56 20.70 33.86
N GLU A 121 6.78 20.87 34.94
CA GLU A 121 5.38 20.42 35.01
C GLU A 121 4.52 21.02 33.88
N ALA A 122 4.78 22.27 33.50
CA ALA A 122 4.08 22.95 32.40
C ALA A 122 4.25 22.24 31.05
N PHE A 123 5.40 21.63 30.79
CA PHE A 123 5.60 20.83 29.58
C PHE A 123 4.72 19.57 29.57
N LEU A 124 4.53 18.94 30.73
CA LEU A 124 3.71 17.73 30.82
C LEU A 124 2.22 18.05 30.62
N GLU A 125 1.76 19.16 31.19
CA GLU A 125 0.40 19.68 30.97
C GLU A 125 0.19 20.03 29.49
N GLU A 126 1.11 20.81 28.89
CA GLU A 126 1.04 21.13 27.46
C GLU A 126 1.06 19.86 26.61
N LEU A 127 1.92 18.89 26.93
CA LEU A 127 1.98 17.62 26.20
C LEU A 127 0.64 16.89 26.24
N ILE A 128 -0.04 16.85 27.38
CA ILE A 128 -1.34 16.20 27.54
C ILE A 128 -2.43 16.98 26.79
N ASP A 129 -2.45 18.31 26.88
CA ASP A 129 -3.43 19.19 26.23
C ASP A 129 -3.43 19.08 24.70
N ASN A 130 -2.33 18.60 24.11
CA ASN A 130 -2.24 18.37 22.67
C ASN A 130 -2.83 17.04 22.21
N TYR A 131 -3.25 16.17 23.14
CA TYR A 131 -3.95 14.93 22.85
C TYR A 131 -5.33 14.98 23.50
N ASP A 132 -6.26 14.17 23.01
CA ASP A 132 -7.62 14.07 23.59
C ASP A 132 -7.62 13.38 24.98
N GLY A 133 -6.45 12.99 25.47
CA GLY A 133 -6.22 12.37 26.77
C GLY A 133 -5.13 11.29 26.75
N VAL A 134 -4.84 10.73 27.92
CA VAL A 134 -3.84 9.67 28.10
C VAL A 134 -4.52 8.31 28.27
N HIS A 135 -4.02 7.30 27.57
CA HIS A 135 -4.53 5.94 27.71
C HIS A 135 -4.36 5.43 29.15
N GLY A 136 -5.47 5.06 29.78
CA GLY A 136 -5.50 4.56 31.16
C GLY A 136 -5.88 5.60 32.20
N ASP A 137 -6.02 6.87 31.80
CA ASP A 137 -6.58 7.92 32.64
C ASP A 137 -8.12 7.82 32.65
N ARG A 138 -8.63 6.88 33.45
CA ARG A 138 -10.08 6.64 33.60
C ARG A 138 -10.42 6.38 35.06
N GLU A 139 -11.43 7.09 35.57
CA GLU A 139 -12.04 6.82 36.88
C GLU A 139 -12.68 5.41 36.93
N GLY A 140 -13.20 4.95 35.80
CA GLY A 140 -13.65 3.58 35.60
C GLY A 140 -12.46 2.65 35.38
N GLY A 141 -11.95 2.00 36.44
CA GLY A 141 -10.86 1.03 36.33
C GLY A 141 -11.15 -0.16 35.38
N PHE A 142 -10.20 -1.08 35.21
CA PHE A 142 -10.18 -2.23 34.26
C PHE A 142 -11.48 -2.60 33.49
N ILE A 143 -11.41 -2.49 32.16
CA ILE A 143 -12.40 -2.97 31.19
C ILE A 143 -11.71 -3.85 30.14
N ASN A 144 -12.30 -4.99 29.82
CA ASN A 144 -11.87 -5.88 28.73
C ASN A 144 -13.04 -6.17 27.79
N ASP A 145 -12.79 -6.76 26.63
CA ASP A 145 -13.81 -6.97 25.59
C ASP A 145 -15.06 -7.73 26.10
N GLU A 146 -14.86 -8.76 26.92
CA GLU A 146 -15.97 -9.52 27.51
C GLU A 146 -16.82 -8.70 28.49
N ILE A 147 -16.21 -7.80 29.28
CA ILE A 147 -16.94 -6.93 30.21
C ILE A 147 -17.57 -5.77 29.45
N PHE A 148 -16.90 -5.28 28.41
CA PHE A 148 -17.40 -4.22 27.55
C PHE A 148 -18.68 -4.64 26.82
N LYS A 149 -18.68 -5.83 26.19
CA LYS A 149 -19.88 -6.38 25.54
C LYS A 149 -21.07 -6.49 26.49
N GLU A 150 -20.87 -7.13 27.65
CA GLU A 150 -21.94 -7.27 28.67
C GLU A 150 -22.38 -5.93 29.26
N LEU A 151 -21.49 -4.93 29.31
CA LEU A 151 -21.85 -3.59 29.75
C LEU A 151 -22.78 -2.92 28.74
N VAL A 152 -22.47 -2.99 27.45
CA VAL A 152 -23.32 -2.43 26.38
C VAL A 152 -24.68 -3.14 26.34
N GLU A 153 -24.70 -4.48 26.40
CA GLU A 153 -25.94 -5.27 26.47
C GLU A 153 -26.77 -4.91 27.73
N ALA A 154 -26.14 -4.77 28.89
CA ALA A 154 -26.83 -4.37 30.10
C ALA A 154 -27.37 -2.94 30.00
N LEU A 155 -26.60 -1.99 29.46
CA LEU A 155 -27.06 -0.62 29.28
C LEU A 155 -28.27 -0.56 28.35
N SER A 156 -28.26 -1.30 27.24
CA SER A 156 -29.41 -1.39 26.32
C SER A 156 -30.69 -1.87 27.03
N GLN A 157 -30.57 -2.82 27.96
CA GLN A 157 -31.72 -3.33 28.73
C GLN A 157 -32.20 -2.33 29.81
N TYR A 158 -31.38 -1.37 30.20
CA TYR A 158 -31.74 -0.31 31.14
C TYR A 158 -32.35 0.92 30.42
N SER A 159 -32.21 1.03 29.10
CA SER A 159 -32.73 2.14 28.28
C SER A 159 -34.24 2.08 28.01
N ASP A 160 -34.87 0.90 28.11
CA ASP A 160 -36.30 0.68 27.81
C ASP A 160 -37.22 0.60 29.05
N PRO A 161 -37.37 1.66 29.87
CA PRO A 161 -38.58 1.73 30.70
C PRO A 161 -39.32 3.08 30.76
N GLU A 162 -38.93 4.13 30.02
CA GLU A 162 -39.54 5.47 30.18
C GLU A 162 -40.22 6.08 28.94
N GLU A 163 -40.27 5.41 27.77
CA GLU A 163 -41.01 5.93 26.59
C GLU A 163 -42.25 5.11 26.16
N GLU A 164 -42.68 4.10 26.92
CA GLU A 164 -43.90 3.29 26.62
C GLU A 164 -45.06 3.51 27.62
N GLU A 165 -45.43 4.76 27.92
CA GLU A 165 -46.77 5.08 28.42
C GLU A 165 -47.45 6.05 27.44
N GLU A 166 -48.03 5.48 26.37
CA GLU A 166 -49.21 5.94 25.61
C GLU A 166 -49.07 5.52 24.14
N GLU A 167 -49.48 4.29 23.78
CA GLU A 167 -50.24 4.01 22.54
C GLU A 167 -50.76 2.56 22.51
N GLU A 168 -52.00 2.39 22.01
CA GLU A 168 -52.77 1.15 22.00
C GLU A 168 -52.23 0.06 21.04
N PRO A 169 -52.60 -1.23 21.23
CA PRO A 169 -51.93 -2.33 20.55
C PRO A 169 -52.49 -2.53 19.13
N SER A 170 -51.66 -2.28 18.10
CA SER A 170 -51.92 -2.86 16.78
C SER A 170 -50.64 -3.38 16.10
N GLU A 171 -50.74 -4.65 15.72
CA GLU A 171 -49.95 -5.44 14.75
C GLU A 171 -48.41 -5.37 14.77
N ARG A 172 -47.82 -6.49 15.22
CA ARG A 172 -46.39 -6.84 15.09
C ARG A 172 -45.95 -6.84 13.62
N THR A 173 -45.03 -5.96 13.30
CA THR A 173 -44.04 -6.15 12.24
C THR A 173 -42.64 -5.90 12.81
N GLU A 174 -41.72 -6.82 12.52
CA GLU A 174 -40.33 -6.82 13.01
C GLU A 174 -39.57 -5.57 12.54
N ASN A 175 -39.34 -4.60 13.42
CA ASN A 175 -38.53 -3.42 13.14
C ASN A 175 -37.07 -3.67 13.56
N LYS A 176 -36.22 -3.99 12.58
CA LYS A 176 -34.75 -3.89 12.68
C LYS A 176 -34.24 -2.45 12.55
N GLU A 177 -35.13 -1.46 12.47
CA GLU A 177 -34.79 -0.05 12.24
C GLU A 177 -34.77 0.80 13.54
N GLU A 178 -35.13 0.25 14.70
CA GLU A 178 -35.16 1.01 15.96
C GLU A 178 -33.82 1.06 16.71
N GLU A 179 -32.93 0.07 16.54
CA GLU A 179 -31.59 0.10 17.16
C GLU A 179 -30.67 1.20 16.59
N GLU A 180 -30.88 1.64 15.34
CA GLU A 180 -30.07 2.74 14.75
C GLU A 180 -30.50 4.12 15.27
N LYS A 181 -31.78 4.32 15.61
CA LYS A 181 -32.30 5.64 16.03
C LYS A 181 -31.88 6.06 17.44
N ALA A 182 -31.73 5.12 18.37
CA ALA A 182 -31.26 5.43 19.74
C ALA A 182 -29.80 5.92 19.75
N VAL A 183 -28.97 5.37 18.85
CA VAL A 183 -27.59 5.82 18.64
C VAL A 183 -27.56 7.17 17.92
N GLN A 184 -28.47 7.44 16.99
CA GLN A 184 -28.49 8.68 16.22
C GLN A 184 -29.02 9.90 17.01
N LYS A 185 -29.94 9.71 17.95
CA LYS A 185 -30.49 10.78 18.80
C LYS A 185 -29.46 11.36 19.78
N THR A 186 -28.45 10.56 20.16
CA THR A 186 -27.28 11.01 20.95
C THR A 186 -26.16 11.64 20.09
N MET A 187 -26.18 11.47 18.77
CA MET A 187 -25.19 12.09 17.85
C MET A 187 -25.43 13.59 17.57
N ALA A 188 -26.59 14.13 17.95
CA ALA A 188 -27.00 15.48 17.58
C ALA A 188 -26.57 16.58 18.56
N GLU A 189 -26.23 16.25 19.82
CA GLU A 189 -26.05 17.26 20.89
C GLU A 189 -24.66 17.27 21.56
N GLU A 190 -23.73 16.42 21.15
CA GLU A 190 -22.38 16.31 21.76
C GLU A 190 -21.26 16.93 20.87
N PRO A 191 -20.16 17.43 21.47
CA PRO A 191 -19.01 18.00 20.73
C PRO A 191 -18.40 17.00 19.75
N GLU A 192 -17.78 17.50 18.65
CA GLU A 192 -17.27 16.64 17.56
C GLU A 192 -16.25 15.59 18.02
N GLU A 193 -15.47 15.86 19.08
CA GLU A 193 -14.48 14.97 19.68
C GLU A 193 -15.12 13.71 20.31
N SER A 194 -16.29 13.85 20.97
CA SER A 194 -17.05 12.73 21.54
C SER A 194 -17.57 11.76 20.47
N LYS A 195 -17.79 12.24 19.24
CA LYS A 195 -18.34 11.43 18.13
C LYS A 195 -17.35 10.41 17.59
N VAL A 196 -16.05 10.75 17.56
CA VAL A 196 -14.99 9.84 17.07
C VAL A 196 -14.79 8.68 18.06
N MET A 197 -14.76 8.98 19.36
CA MET A 197 -14.65 7.97 20.41
C MET A 197 -15.89 7.04 20.42
N TYR A 198 -17.09 7.61 20.29
CA TYR A 198 -18.32 6.82 20.23
C TYR A 198 -18.40 5.96 18.98
N PHE A 199 -17.97 6.48 17.82
CA PHE A 199 -17.88 5.71 16.57
C PHE A 199 -16.89 4.54 16.69
N SER A 200 -15.71 4.78 17.26
CA SER A 200 -14.69 3.73 17.51
C SER A 200 -15.23 2.64 18.46
N LEU A 201 -15.89 3.03 19.55
CA LEU A 201 -16.52 2.10 20.48
C LEU A 201 -17.68 1.32 19.84
N SER A 202 -18.47 1.97 18.98
CA SER A 202 -19.55 1.35 18.21
C SER A 202 -19.02 0.32 17.21
N CYS A 203 -17.98 0.66 16.45
CA CYS A 203 -17.28 -0.27 15.55
C CYS A 203 -16.74 -1.48 16.33
N ARG A 204 -16.05 -1.25 17.45
CA ARG A 204 -15.52 -2.32 18.31
C ARG A 204 -16.64 -3.21 18.88
N TYR A 205 -17.79 -2.65 19.25
CA TYR A 205 -18.93 -3.43 19.72
C TYR A 205 -19.52 -4.29 18.60
N LYS A 206 -19.66 -3.74 17.38
CA LYS A 206 -20.10 -4.50 16.19
C LYS A 206 -19.16 -5.67 15.90
N ASP A 207 -17.85 -5.46 15.93
CA ASP A 207 -16.86 -6.52 15.74
C ASP A 207 -16.97 -7.64 16.80
N LEU A 208 -17.30 -7.29 18.05
CA LEU A 208 -17.49 -8.25 19.16
C LEU A 208 -18.85 -8.98 19.14
N LEU A 209 -19.82 -8.48 18.37
CA LEU A 209 -21.10 -9.16 18.13
C LEU A 209 -21.00 -10.21 17.03
N GLU A 210 -20.06 -10.07 16.09
CA GLU A 210 -19.84 -11.07 15.05
C GLU A 210 -19.29 -12.38 15.66
N PRO A 211 -20.01 -13.51 15.54
CA PRO A 211 -19.53 -14.77 16.10
C PRO A 211 -18.28 -15.24 15.35
N SER A 212 -17.30 -15.76 16.08
CA SER A 212 -16.13 -16.49 15.56
C SER A 212 -16.49 -17.88 15.01
N SER A 213 -17.59 -17.97 14.26
CA SER A 213 -17.99 -19.20 13.58
C SER A 213 -17.33 -19.25 12.20
N PRO A 214 -16.59 -20.31 11.84
CA PRO A 214 -15.96 -20.42 10.52
C PRO A 214 -16.94 -20.63 9.35
N VAL A 215 -18.25 -20.63 9.58
CA VAL A 215 -19.25 -21.14 8.61
C VAL A 215 -20.28 -20.11 8.15
N LYS A 216 -20.47 -18.98 8.86
CA LYS A 216 -21.38 -17.91 8.43
C LYS A 216 -20.61 -16.61 8.26
N LEU A 217 -20.27 -16.30 7.01
CA LEU A 217 -19.80 -14.98 6.63
C LEU A 217 -20.87 -13.93 6.93
N PRO A 218 -20.50 -12.71 7.37
CA PRO A 218 -21.42 -11.59 7.52
C PRO A 218 -22.24 -11.36 6.23
N PRO A 219 -23.47 -10.82 6.32
CA PRO A 219 -24.39 -10.69 5.18
C PRO A 219 -23.85 -9.84 4.02
N LEU A 220 -22.88 -8.94 4.27
CA LEU A 220 -22.20 -8.13 3.25
C LEU A 220 -20.93 -8.78 2.67
N CYS A 221 -20.50 -9.93 3.19
CA CYS A 221 -19.33 -10.64 2.69
C CYS A 221 -19.72 -11.65 1.60
N THR A 222 -19.02 -11.56 0.46
CA THR A 222 -19.18 -12.53 -0.65
C THR A 222 -18.36 -13.79 -0.34
N PRO A 223 -18.96 -15.00 -0.32
CA PRO A 223 -18.20 -16.24 -0.16
C PRO A 223 -17.16 -16.44 -1.27
N ASN A 224 -16.06 -17.14 -0.95
CA ASN A 224 -15.05 -17.47 -1.94
C ASN A 224 -15.68 -18.29 -3.09
N MET A 225 -15.47 -17.85 -4.33
CA MET A 225 -15.93 -18.52 -5.54
C MET A 225 -15.33 -19.93 -5.71
N ASP A 226 -14.09 -20.14 -5.25
CA ASP A 226 -13.43 -21.45 -5.29
C ASP A 226 -13.84 -22.36 -4.10
N GLY A 227 -14.69 -21.84 -3.20
CA GLY A 227 -15.10 -22.52 -1.98
C GLY A 227 -16.35 -23.39 -2.12
N PRO A 228 -16.58 -24.35 -1.21
CA PRO A 228 -17.76 -25.21 -1.23
C PRO A 228 -19.07 -24.47 -0.91
N LEU A 229 -18.98 -23.24 -0.39
CA LEU A 229 -20.11 -22.36 -0.03
C LEU A 229 -20.35 -21.26 -1.08
N ALA A 230 -19.82 -21.42 -2.29
CA ALA A 230 -19.98 -20.43 -3.36
C ALA A 230 -21.46 -20.18 -3.69
N LYS A 231 -21.86 -18.91 -3.66
CA LYS A 231 -23.22 -18.46 -3.99
C LYS A 231 -23.21 -17.70 -5.31
N SER A 232 -24.35 -17.72 -6.00
CA SER A 232 -24.59 -16.86 -7.16
C SER A 232 -24.77 -15.41 -6.70
N VAL A 233 -23.86 -14.53 -7.13
CA VAL A 233 -23.84 -13.11 -6.75
C VAL A 233 -23.70 -12.21 -7.99
N GLN A 234 -23.88 -10.90 -7.81
CA GLN A 234 -23.70 -9.94 -8.90
C GLN A 234 -22.22 -9.67 -9.18
N ARG A 235 -21.92 -9.12 -10.37
CA ARG A 235 -20.55 -8.76 -10.76
C ARG A 235 -19.88 -7.82 -9.75
N GLU A 236 -20.59 -6.75 -9.35
CA GLU A 236 -20.01 -5.76 -8.44
C GLU A 236 -19.74 -6.35 -7.06
N GLN A 237 -20.60 -7.26 -6.57
CA GLN A 237 -20.39 -7.97 -5.30
C GLN A 237 -19.21 -8.96 -5.38
N SER A 238 -19.01 -9.61 -6.53
CA SER A 238 -17.89 -10.52 -6.76
C SER A 238 -16.56 -9.77 -6.79
N LEU A 239 -16.55 -8.56 -7.37
CA LEU A 239 -15.35 -7.74 -7.54
C LEU A 239 -15.16 -6.68 -6.45
N HIS A 240 -16.11 -6.53 -5.52
CA HIS A 240 -16.12 -5.44 -4.54
C HIS A 240 -14.82 -5.35 -3.75
N SER A 241 -14.38 -6.45 -3.13
CA SER A 241 -13.12 -6.48 -2.38
C SER A 241 -11.92 -6.12 -3.25
N PHE A 242 -11.91 -6.56 -4.51
CA PHE A 242 -10.84 -6.25 -5.44
C PHE A 242 -10.85 -4.78 -5.88
N HIS A 243 -12.02 -4.19 -6.11
CA HIS A 243 -12.16 -2.78 -6.52
C HIS A 243 -11.85 -1.82 -5.37
N THR A 244 -12.31 -2.12 -4.16
CA THR A 244 -12.19 -1.25 -2.98
C THR A 244 -10.77 -1.27 -2.39
N LEU A 245 -10.15 -2.44 -2.27
CA LEU A 245 -8.83 -2.58 -1.62
C LEU A 245 -7.65 -2.36 -2.58
N PHE A 246 -7.85 -2.49 -3.90
CA PHE A 246 -6.73 -2.37 -4.84
C PHE A 246 -6.33 -0.91 -5.08
N CYS A 247 -5.06 -0.62 -4.80
CA CYS A 247 -4.47 0.66 -5.15
C CYS A 247 -3.91 0.64 -6.58
N ARG A 248 -4.54 1.41 -7.48
CA ARG A 248 -4.10 1.58 -8.87
C ARG A 248 -2.74 2.27 -9.01
N ARG A 249 -2.27 3.02 -8.00
CA ARG A 249 -1.01 3.77 -8.06
C ARG A 249 0.21 2.87 -7.88
N CYS A 250 0.15 1.94 -6.92
CA CYS A 250 1.27 1.06 -6.56
C CYS A 250 1.03 -0.43 -6.81
N PHE A 251 -0.16 -0.80 -7.31
CA PHE A 251 -0.55 -2.17 -7.69
C PHE A 251 -0.55 -3.18 -6.54
N LYS A 252 -0.95 -2.73 -5.34
CA LYS A 252 -1.08 -3.56 -4.13
C LYS A 252 -2.48 -3.43 -3.55
N TYR A 253 -2.97 -4.49 -2.90
CA TYR A 253 -4.14 -4.41 -2.05
C TYR A 253 -3.76 -3.81 -0.70
N ASP A 254 -4.63 -2.94 -0.17
CA ASP A 254 -4.46 -2.28 1.13
C ASP A 254 -3.06 -1.68 1.32
N CYS A 255 -2.73 -0.71 0.45
CA CYS A 255 -1.37 -0.24 0.34
C CYS A 255 -0.98 0.71 1.49
N PHE A 256 0.23 0.56 2.02
CA PHE A 256 0.77 1.39 3.10
C PHE A 256 1.13 2.85 2.73
N LEU A 257 0.70 3.39 1.59
CA LEU A 257 1.13 4.72 1.12
C LEU A 257 -0.03 5.64 0.73
N HIS A 258 -1.14 5.09 0.23
CA HIS A 258 -2.26 5.87 -0.29
C HIS A 258 -3.49 5.60 0.58
N PRO A 259 -3.91 6.56 1.44
CA PRO A 259 -4.99 6.34 2.39
C PRO A 259 -6.39 6.37 1.75
N PHE A 260 -6.53 7.04 0.60
CA PHE A 260 -7.81 7.15 -0.09
C PHE A 260 -8.06 5.97 -1.04
N HIS A 261 -9.24 5.37 -0.92
CA HIS A 261 -9.72 4.35 -1.85
C HIS A 261 -9.84 4.88 -3.29
N ALA A 262 -9.71 3.98 -4.27
CA ALA A 262 -9.85 4.34 -5.67
C ALA A 262 -11.28 4.81 -5.97
N SER A 263 -11.42 5.90 -6.74
CA SER A 263 -12.74 6.37 -7.17
C SER A 263 -13.46 5.31 -8.03
N PRO A 264 -14.81 5.18 -7.94
CA PRO A 264 -15.58 4.18 -8.68
C PRO A 264 -15.36 4.13 -10.20
N ASN A 265 -14.93 5.23 -10.83
CA ASN A 265 -14.71 5.26 -12.27
C ASN A 265 -13.33 4.71 -12.68
N VAL A 266 -12.39 4.54 -11.75
CA VAL A 266 -11.02 4.06 -12.04
C VAL A 266 -11.03 2.63 -12.60
N TYR A 267 -11.94 1.78 -12.12
CA TYR A 267 -12.08 0.40 -12.58
C TYR A 267 -13.07 0.23 -13.74
N LYS A 268 -13.73 1.31 -14.19
CA LYS A 268 -14.58 1.29 -15.38
C LYS A 268 -13.74 1.55 -16.63
N ARG A 269 -13.63 0.55 -17.50
CA ARG A 269 -12.90 0.68 -18.77
C ARG A 269 -13.78 1.37 -19.82
N LYS A 270 -13.28 2.44 -20.45
CA LYS A 270 -13.99 3.20 -21.51
C LYS A 270 -13.99 2.52 -22.89
N ASN A 271 -13.13 1.53 -23.14
CA ASN A 271 -12.94 0.96 -24.49
C ASN A 271 -13.87 -0.24 -24.78
N LYS A 272 -14.75 -0.05 -25.77
CA LYS A 272 -15.60 -1.07 -26.43
C LYS A 272 -14.85 -1.94 -27.45
N GLU A 273 -13.51 -1.95 -27.46
CA GLU A 273 -12.71 -2.71 -28.44
C GLU A 273 -12.55 -4.17 -28.02
N ILE A 274 -13.65 -4.91 -27.95
CA ILE A 274 -13.60 -6.37 -27.87
C ILE A 274 -14.11 -6.88 -29.21
N ARG A 275 -13.16 -7.30 -30.05
CA ARG A 275 -13.48 -7.98 -31.30
C ARG A 275 -14.14 -9.31 -30.95
N MET A 276 -15.39 -9.47 -31.35
CA MET A 276 -16.06 -10.76 -31.32
C MET A 276 -15.44 -11.66 -32.40
N GLU A 277 -15.15 -12.90 -32.05
CA GLU A 277 -14.67 -13.91 -32.99
C GLU A 277 -15.80 -14.27 -33.96
N THR A 278 -15.53 -14.18 -35.26
CA THR A 278 -16.49 -14.45 -36.33
C THR A 278 -16.46 -15.91 -36.81
N GLU A 279 -15.48 -16.69 -36.36
CA GLU A 279 -15.32 -18.10 -36.70
C GLU A 279 -15.85 -18.97 -35.56
N PRO A 280 -16.50 -20.11 -35.87
CA PRO A 280 -17.03 -20.99 -34.84
C PRO A 280 -15.89 -21.59 -34.01
N CYS A 281 -15.97 -21.48 -32.68
CA CYS A 281 -14.95 -21.98 -31.76
C CYS A 281 -14.93 -23.51 -31.61
N GLY A 282 -15.86 -24.22 -32.24
CA GLY A 282 -16.03 -25.67 -32.15
C GLY A 282 -17.40 -26.13 -32.65
N LEU A 283 -17.70 -27.42 -32.46
CA LEU A 283 -18.97 -28.05 -32.85
C LEU A 283 -20.17 -27.51 -32.05
N ASP A 284 -19.94 -27.15 -30.78
CA ASP A 284 -20.95 -26.59 -29.87
C ASP A 284 -20.86 -25.05 -29.76
N CYS A 285 -20.55 -24.38 -30.89
CA CYS A 285 -20.49 -22.93 -30.93
C CYS A 285 -21.88 -22.29 -31.07
N PHE A 286 -22.13 -21.21 -30.33
CA PHE A 286 -23.39 -20.46 -30.44
C PHE A 286 -23.66 -19.94 -31.86
N LEU A 287 -22.60 -19.62 -32.62
CA LEU A 287 -22.70 -19.15 -34.02
C LEU A 287 -23.34 -20.17 -34.98
N LEU A 288 -23.44 -21.44 -34.57
CA LEU A 288 -24.06 -22.52 -35.35
C LEU A 288 -25.56 -22.68 -35.06
N GLN A 289 -26.13 -21.95 -34.08
CA GLN A 289 -27.57 -21.95 -33.80
C GLN A 289 -28.37 -21.08 -34.78
N LYS A 290 -29.62 -21.49 -35.07
CA LYS A 290 -30.55 -20.71 -35.93
C LYS A 290 -30.84 -19.35 -35.29
N GLY A 291 -30.52 -18.25 -35.99
CA GLY A 291 -30.72 -16.87 -35.52
C GLY A 291 -29.52 -16.23 -34.79
N ALA A 292 -28.54 -17.02 -34.35
CA ALA A 292 -27.36 -16.49 -33.64
C ALA A 292 -26.40 -15.71 -34.56
N LYS A 293 -26.33 -16.10 -35.84
CA LYS A 293 -25.57 -15.37 -36.87
C LYS A 293 -26.21 -14.01 -37.18
N GLU A 294 -27.55 -13.93 -37.22
CA GLU A 294 -28.29 -12.68 -37.39
C GLU A 294 -28.16 -11.76 -36.18
N PHE A 295 -28.15 -12.32 -34.97
CA PHE A 295 -27.90 -11.60 -33.72
C PHE A 295 -26.47 -11.03 -33.64
N ALA A 296 -25.47 -11.81 -34.05
CA ALA A 296 -24.09 -11.32 -34.18
C ALA A 296 -23.98 -10.24 -35.27
N ASP A 297 -24.60 -10.45 -36.43
CA ASP A 297 -24.56 -9.51 -37.56
C ASP A 297 -25.29 -8.19 -37.25
N GLN A 298 -26.42 -8.21 -36.53
CA GLN A 298 -27.14 -7.00 -36.09
C GLN A 298 -26.36 -6.19 -35.06
N ASN A 299 -25.63 -6.85 -34.15
CA ASN A 299 -24.74 -6.20 -33.19
C ASN A 299 -23.38 -5.77 -33.81
N MET A 300 -23.06 -6.20 -35.04
CA MET A 300 -21.81 -5.89 -35.76
C MET A 300 -21.93 -4.81 -36.86
N GLN A 301 -23.11 -4.55 -37.43
CA GLN A 301 -23.25 -3.81 -38.70
C GLN A 301 -23.11 -2.27 -38.68
N SER A 302 -22.54 -1.64 -37.64
CA SER A 302 -22.27 -0.19 -37.69
C SER A 302 -20.82 0.21 -38.04
N SER A 303 -19.87 -0.72 -38.15
CA SER A 303 -18.45 -0.37 -38.39
C SER A 303 -17.91 -0.54 -39.81
N GLN A 304 -18.73 -0.87 -40.82
CA GLN A 304 -18.27 -0.91 -42.21
C GLN A 304 -19.21 -0.16 -43.17
N ARG A 305 -18.95 1.13 -43.41
CA ARG A 305 -19.44 1.79 -44.63
C ARG A 305 -18.52 1.44 -45.80
N PRO A 306 -19.05 0.97 -46.94
CA PRO A 306 -18.24 0.78 -48.14
C PRO A 306 -17.86 2.15 -48.73
N ARG A 307 -16.55 2.38 -48.91
CA ARG A 307 -16.05 3.55 -49.65
C ARG A 307 -16.64 3.55 -51.07
N ARG A 308 -17.58 4.45 -51.34
CA ARG A 308 -18.04 4.77 -52.70
C ARG A 308 -16.84 5.22 -53.53
N ARG A 309 -16.33 4.34 -54.40
CA ARG A 309 -15.40 4.72 -55.49
C ARG A 309 -16.17 5.58 -56.49
N ARG A 310 -15.87 6.88 -56.48
CA ARG A 310 -16.31 7.83 -57.50
C ARG A 310 -15.59 7.47 -58.82
N ARG A 311 -16.33 6.90 -59.78
CA ARG A 311 -15.89 6.77 -61.18
C ARG A 311 -15.97 8.14 -61.85
N GLN A 312 -14.88 8.55 -62.50
CA GLN A 312 -14.90 9.45 -63.65
C GLN A 312 -13.84 9.00 -64.69
N PRO A 313 -14.02 9.37 -65.96
CA PRO A 313 -13.72 8.51 -67.11
C PRO A 313 -12.33 8.70 -67.75
N ARG A 314 -11.97 7.72 -68.60
CA ARG A 314 -10.73 7.59 -69.40
C ARG A 314 -10.45 8.80 -70.33
N PRO A 315 -9.22 8.88 -70.89
CA PRO A 315 -9.09 8.44 -72.29
C PRO A 315 -7.82 7.60 -72.63
N SER A 316 -7.98 6.73 -73.64
CA SER A 316 -7.07 6.21 -74.71
C SER A 316 -5.55 6.12 -74.47
N SER A 317 -4.81 5.05 -74.80
CA SER A 317 -4.64 4.33 -76.09
C SER A 317 -3.53 3.26 -75.86
N SER A 318 -3.70 1.98 -76.26
CA SER A 318 -3.29 1.31 -77.52
C SER A 318 -2.00 0.46 -77.42
N CYS A 319 -2.15 -0.80 -77.88
CA CYS A 319 -1.16 -1.72 -78.45
C CYS A 319 -0.24 -2.58 -77.54
N GLY A 320 -0.34 -3.91 -77.71
CA GLY A 320 0.66 -4.93 -77.32
C GLY A 320 1.77 -5.08 -78.40
N PRO A 321 2.45 -6.25 -78.58
CA PRO A 321 2.32 -7.58 -77.94
C PRO A 321 3.67 -8.22 -77.45
N THR A 322 3.54 -9.47 -76.93
CA THR A 322 4.46 -10.61 -76.56
C THR A 322 5.87 -10.74 -77.22
N PRO A 323 6.82 -11.68 -76.88
CA PRO A 323 6.70 -12.99 -76.14
C PRO A 323 7.91 -13.52 -75.28
N SER A 324 7.66 -14.65 -74.56
CA SER A 324 8.49 -15.88 -74.34
C SER A 324 9.86 -15.93 -73.64
N GLY A 325 10.06 -16.98 -72.80
CA GLY A 325 11.35 -17.69 -72.62
C GLY A 325 11.54 -18.51 -71.32
N PHE A 326 11.46 -19.87 -71.42
CA PHE A 326 12.26 -21.00 -70.84
C PHE A 326 13.17 -20.80 -69.59
N CYS A 327 13.65 -21.77 -68.78
CA CYS A 327 13.42 -23.19 -68.39
C CYS A 327 14.54 -23.57 -67.36
N GLU A 328 14.43 -24.78 -66.78
CA GLU A 328 15.41 -25.60 -65.98
C GLU A 328 15.52 -25.35 -64.46
N GLU A 329 15.43 -26.29 -63.50
CA GLU A 329 15.66 -27.75 -63.28
C GLU A 329 16.90 -28.12 -62.42
N GLY A 330 16.70 -29.11 -61.54
CA GLY A 330 17.71 -29.92 -60.83
C GLY A 330 17.70 -29.77 -59.30
N LYS A 331 17.67 -30.81 -58.43
CA LYS A 331 17.75 -32.27 -58.60
C LYS A 331 17.43 -32.97 -57.24
N GLU A 332 17.08 -34.26 -57.33
CA GLU A 332 16.58 -35.19 -56.29
C GLU A 332 17.63 -35.93 -55.42
N GLY A 333 17.12 -36.66 -54.41
CA GLY A 333 17.64 -37.93 -53.83
C GLY A 333 17.51 -37.97 -52.30
N GLY A 334 16.96 -38.96 -51.56
CA GLY A 334 16.43 -40.31 -51.80
C GLY A 334 16.81 -41.25 -50.62
N SER A 335 15.81 -41.86 -49.92
CA SER A 335 15.74 -43.23 -49.28
C SER A 335 16.89 -43.75 -48.36
N ASP A 336 16.79 -44.66 -47.35
CA ASP A 336 15.80 -45.46 -46.58
C ASP A 336 16.54 -46.12 -45.36
N HIS A 337 15.77 -46.58 -44.34
CA HIS A 337 15.96 -47.80 -43.46
C HIS A 337 17.28 -48.00 -42.62
N GLU A 338 17.41 -48.56 -41.40
CA GLU A 338 16.61 -49.34 -40.42
C GLU A 338 17.31 -49.49 -39.04
N THR A 339 16.49 -49.68 -37.98
CA THR A 339 16.63 -50.56 -36.78
C THR A 339 17.80 -50.34 -35.78
N THR A 340 17.66 -50.47 -34.45
CA THR A 340 17.00 -51.50 -33.60
C THR A 340 16.63 -50.91 -32.19
N SER A 341 15.43 -51.16 -31.65
CA SER A 341 15.07 -52.08 -30.51
C SER A 341 15.57 -51.65 -29.10
N SER A 342 14.86 -51.71 -27.96
CA SER A 342 13.51 -52.15 -27.51
C SER A 342 13.36 -51.95 -25.98
N SER A 343 12.13 -51.73 -25.48
CA SER A 343 11.48 -52.34 -24.26
C SER A 343 10.38 -51.39 -23.71
N GLU A 344 9.09 -51.57 -24.02
CA GLU A 344 8.03 -52.34 -23.31
C GLU A 344 7.74 -51.88 -21.86
N GLY A 345 6.49 -51.62 -21.42
CA GLY A 345 5.20 -51.89 -22.06
C GLY A 345 3.95 -51.21 -21.43
N ASN A 346 2.90 -51.19 -22.27
CA ASN A 346 1.44 -51.38 -22.09
C ASN A 346 0.71 -50.86 -20.82
N SER A 347 -0.50 -50.26 -20.88
CA SER A 347 -1.68 -50.53 -21.75
C SER A 347 -2.56 -49.26 -21.82
N GLN A 348 -2.93 -48.68 -22.97
CA GLN A 348 -3.96 -49.03 -23.96
C GLN A 348 -5.44 -48.80 -23.55
N CYS A 349 -5.98 -47.65 -23.97
CA CYS A 349 -7.42 -47.41 -24.24
C CYS A 349 -7.77 -47.93 -25.64
N PRO A 350 -9.03 -48.33 -25.93
CA PRO A 350 -9.47 -48.56 -27.31
C PRO A 350 -10.48 -47.51 -27.82
N SER A 351 -10.43 -47.26 -29.13
CA SER A 351 -11.47 -46.66 -29.97
C SER A 351 -11.57 -47.50 -31.27
N PRO A 352 -12.51 -47.25 -32.21
CA PRO A 352 -13.83 -47.89 -32.30
C PRO A 352 -14.03 -48.75 -33.59
N ALA A 353 -15.09 -49.57 -33.64
CA ALA A 353 -15.55 -50.27 -34.84
C ALA A 353 -17.05 -50.02 -35.12
N LYS A 354 -17.41 -50.09 -36.42
CA LYS A 354 -18.58 -49.52 -37.12
C LYS A 354 -19.94 -50.23 -36.94
N LEU A 355 -21.00 -49.40 -36.83
CA LEU A 355 -22.35 -49.38 -37.48
C LEU A 355 -23.16 -50.68 -37.72
N ARG A 356 -24.45 -50.67 -37.30
CA ARG A 356 -25.64 -50.44 -38.17
C ARG A 356 -26.98 -50.35 -37.38
N PRO A 357 -28.08 -49.86 -37.98
CA PRO A 357 -29.07 -48.97 -37.35
C PRO A 357 -30.45 -49.62 -37.10
N GLY A 358 -31.27 -48.98 -36.26
CA GLY A 358 -32.73 -49.16 -36.28
C GLY A 358 -33.42 -48.82 -34.96
N GLU A 359 -34.48 -48.03 -35.09
CA GLU A 359 -35.66 -47.92 -34.21
C GLU A 359 -35.66 -46.88 -33.08
N GLU A 360 -36.16 -45.70 -33.50
CA GLU A 360 -37.24 -44.91 -32.89
C GLU A 360 -37.26 -44.63 -31.38
N GLY A 361 -37.16 -43.34 -31.08
CA GLY A 361 -38.13 -42.69 -30.20
C GLY A 361 -37.90 -42.84 -28.70
N ALA A 362 -36.91 -42.14 -28.18
CA ALA A 362 -36.98 -41.60 -26.83
C ALA A 362 -36.49 -40.15 -26.87
N GLU A 363 -37.39 -39.22 -26.57
CA GLU A 363 -37.02 -37.87 -26.16
C GLU A 363 -36.13 -38.00 -24.92
N GLU A 364 -34.81 -37.93 -25.11
CA GLU A 364 -33.92 -37.59 -24.02
C GLU A 364 -34.21 -36.14 -23.66
N SER A 365 -35.03 -35.95 -22.63
CA SER A 365 -35.03 -34.71 -21.88
C SER A 365 -33.63 -34.55 -21.28
N GLU A 366 -32.73 -33.88 -22.02
CA GLU A 366 -31.48 -33.40 -21.46
C GLU A 366 -31.83 -32.58 -20.21
N SER A 367 -31.44 -33.08 -19.05
CA SER A 367 -31.52 -32.32 -17.81
C SER A 367 -30.84 -30.97 -18.06
N PRO A 368 -31.46 -29.83 -17.74
CA PRO A 368 -30.87 -28.52 -18.00
C PRO A 368 -29.48 -28.47 -17.38
N PRO A 369 -28.47 -27.89 -18.08
CA PRO A 369 -27.11 -27.86 -17.58
C PRO A 369 -27.12 -27.20 -16.19
N GLN A 370 -26.69 -27.93 -15.17
CA GLN A 370 -26.67 -27.42 -13.80
C GLN A 370 -25.54 -26.39 -13.70
N TRP A 371 -25.89 -25.14 -13.37
CA TRP A 371 -24.94 -24.08 -13.08
C TRP A 371 -24.71 -24.01 -11.57
N SER A 372 -23.44 -23.99 -11.18
CA SER A 372 -23.05 -23.71 -9.79
C SER A 372 -23.02 -22.21 -9.51
N GLY A 373 -23.17 -21.81 -8.24
CA GLY A 373 -23.10 -20.39 -7.86
C GLY A 373 -21.78 -19.71 -8.25
N ALA A 374 -20.69 -20.48 -8.31
CA ALA A 374 -19.40 -20.01 -8.80
C ALA A 374 -19.42 -19.72 -10.31
N GLU A 375 -19.96 -20.63 -11.12
CA GLU A 375 -20.06 -20.47 -12.58
C GLU A 375 -20.98 -19.30 -12.96
N GLU A 376 -22.12 -19.14 -12.27
CA GLU A 376 -23.04 -18.02 -12.51
C GLU A 376 -22.38 -16.67 -12.19
N SER A 377 -21.69 -16.58 -11.05
CA SER A 377 -20.96 -15.37 -10.65
C SER A 377 -19.81 -15.07 -11.61
N LEU A 378 -19.05 -16.11 -12.01
CA LEU A 378 -17.95 -16.00 -12.97
C LEU A 378 -18.46 -15.54 -14.35
N PHE A 379 -19.60 -16.08 -14.79
CA PHE A 379 -20.24 -15.63 -16.03
C PHE A 379 -20.59 -14.15 -15.96
N ARG A 380 -21.26 -13.68 -14.90
CA ARG A 380 -21.63 -12.26 -14.77
C ARG A 380 -20.40 -11.34 -14.73
N VAL A 381 -19.32 -11.78 -14.08
CA VAL A 381 -18.03 -11.10 -14.11
C VAL A 381 -17.46 -11.09 -15.53
N LEU A 382 -17.29 -12.23 -16.19
CA LEU A 382 -16.70 -12.30 -17.51
C LEU A 382 -17.52 -11.55 -18.55
N HIS A 383 -18.85 -11.63 -18.49
CA HIS A 383 -19.75 -10.94 -19.39
C HIS A 383 -19.62 -9.41 -19.28
N GLY A 384 -19.49 -8.85 -18.07
CA GLY A 384 -19.21 -7.41 -17.92
C GLY A 384 -17.85 -6.96 -18.44
N THR A 385 -16.91 -7.89 -18.68
CA THR A 385 -15.57 -7.59 -19.22
C THR A 385 -15.47 -7.89 -20.70
N TYR A 386 -16.02 -9.01 -21.18
CA TYR A 386 -15.93 -9.52 -22.56
C TYR A 386 -17.18 -9.24 -23.39
N TYR A 387 -18.21 -8.63 -22.80
CA TYR A 387 -19.52 -8.37 -23.41
C TYR A 387 -20.08 -9.63 -24.09
N ASN A 388 -20.50 -9.52 -25.35
CA ASN A 388 -21.12 -10.60 -26.11
C ASN A 388 -20.11 -11.62 -26.71
N ASN A 389 -18.83 -11.63 -26.31
CA ASN A 389 -17.87 -12.63 -26.78
C ASN A 389 -17.98 -13.95 -25.99
N PHE A 390 -19.05 -14.70 -26.26
CA PHE A 390 -19.36 -15.95 -25.57
C PHE A 390 -18.33 -17.06 -25.81
N CYS A 391 -17.62 -17.05 -26.94
CA CYS A 391 -16.52 -17.99 -27.21
C CYS A 391 -15.39 -17.86 -26.18
N SER A 392 -14.95 -16.62 -25.93
CA SER A 392 -13.91 -16.33 -24.92
C SER A 392 -14.39 -16.60 -23.50
N ILE A 393 -15.66 -16.28 -23.20
CA ILE A 393 -16.26 -16.53 -21.89
C ILE A 393 -16.29 -18.04 -21.60
N ALA A 394 -16.77 -18.86 -22.55
CA ALA A 394 -16.79 -20.32 -22.40
C ALA A 394 -15.39 -20.90 -22.21
N ARG A 395 -14.41 -20.40 -22.97
CA ARG A 395 -13.00 -20.81 -22.81
C ARG A 395 -12.45 -20.51 -21.41
N LEU A 396 -12.85 -19.39 -20.80
CA LEU A 396 -12.38 -18.98 -19.47
C LEU A 396 -13.11 -19.70 -18.33
N ILE A 397 -14.40 -20.03 -18.51
CA ILE A 397 -15.15 -20.85 -17.54
C ILE A 397 -14.64 -22.28 -17.55
N GLY A 398 -14.34 -22.83 -18.74
CA GLY A 398 -13.73 -24.15 -18.92
C GLY A 398 -14.67 -25.34 -18.70
N THR A 399 -15.66 -25.23 -17.81
CA THR A 399 -16.66 -26.26 -17.51
C THR A 399 -17.91 -26.20 -18.39
N LYS A 400 -18.11 -25.10 -19.12
CA LYS A 400 -19.28 -24.86 -19.98
C LYS A 400 -18.88 -24.62 -21.42
N THR A 401 -19.71 -25.11 -22.34
CA THR A 401 -19.56 -24.90 -23.78
C THR A 401 -20.05 -23.52 -24.20
N CYS A 402 -19.64 -23.09 -25.39
CA CYS A 402 -20.04 -21.79 -25.94
C CYS A 402 -21.56 -21.66 -26.13
N ARG A 403 -22.21 -22.76 -26.52
CA ARG A 403 -23.67 -22.86 -26.61
C ARG A 403 -24.34 -22.65 -25.25
N GLU A 404 -23.91 -23.36 -24.20
CA GLU A 404 -24.51 -23.24 -22.86
C GLU A 404 -24.34 -21.83 -22.27
N VAL A 405 -23.19 -21.19 -22.52
CA VAL A 405 -22.93 -19.80 -22.10
C VAL A 405 -23.88 -18.82 -22.79
N TYR A 406 -24.16 -19.00 -24.09
CA TYR A 406 -25.12 -18.18 -24.80
C TYR A 406 -26.56 -18.40 -24.30
N GLU A 407 -26.95 -19.65 -24.08
CA GLU A 407 -28.28 -20.00 -23.52
C GLU A 407 -28.48 -19.40 -22.12
N PHE A 408 -27.44 -19.39 -21.29
CA PHE A 408 -27.47 -18.72 -19.98
C PHE A 408 -27.57 -17.19 -20.10
N ALA A 409 -26.85 -16.58 -21.04
CA ALA A 409 -26.94 -15.14 -21.31
C ALA A 409 -28.35 -14.70 -21.75
N VAL A 410 -29.01 -15.51 -22.59
CA VAL A 410 -30.40 -15.31 -23.01
C VAL A 410 -31.35 -15.45 -21.82
N LYS A 411 -31.14 -16.47 -20.97
CA LYS A 411 -31.95 -16.71 -19.76
C LYS A 411 -31.87 -15.56 -18.76
N GLU A 412 -30.71 -14.95 -18.57
CA GLU A 412 -30.54 -13.80 -17.68
C GLU A 412 -30.90 -12.44 -18.31
N VAL A 413 -31.35 -12.41 -19.58
CA VAL A 413 -31.65 -11.17 -20.34
C VAL A 413 -30.44 -10.23 -20.36
N LEU A 414 -29.21 -10.77 -20.30
CA LEU A 414 -27.98 -9.99 -20.18
C LEU A 414 -27.39 -9.55 -21.52
N ILE A 415 -28.11 -9.68 -22.62
CA ILE A 415 -27.68 -9.21 -23.93
C ILE A 415 -27.49 -7.68 -23.91
N HIS A 416 -26.23 -7.22 -23.99
CA HIS A 416 -25.95 -5.79 -24.08
C HIS A 416 -26.28 -5.30 -25.50
N HIS A 417 -27.33 -4.47 -25.60
CA HIS A 417 -27.55 -3.61 -26.77
C HIS A 417 -26.55 -2.46 -26.71
N VAL A 418 -25.56 -2.45 -27.60
CA VAL A 418 -24.53 -1.41 -27.66
C VAL A 418 -25.16 -0.09 -28.13
N PRO A 419 -25.13 1.00 -27.34
CA PRO A 419 -25.49 2.32 -27.85
C PRO A 419 -24.44 2.81 -28.85
N LEU A 420 -24.93 3.25 -30.01
CA LEU A 420 -24.17 3.93 -31.05
C LEU A 420 -23.67 5.27 -30.50
N GLU A 421 -22.37 5.38 -30.24
CA GLU A 421 -21.70 6.68 -30.17
C GLU A 421 -20.67 6.77 -31.29
N ASP A 422 -20.86 7.81 -32.11
CA ASP A 422 -20.07 8.15 -33.28
C ASP A 422 -18.81 8.88 -32.82
N GLY A 423 -17.66 8.23 -32.92
CA GLY A 423 -16.40 8.76 -32.39
C GLY A 423 -15.19 8.13 -33.06
N GLY A 424 -15.03 8.38 -34.36
CA GLY A 424 -13.89 7.87 -35.14
C GLY A 424 -12.55 8.43 -34.65
N ILE A 425 -11.68 7.58 -34.10
CA ILE A 425 -10.26 7.90 -33.90
C ILE A 425 -9.51 7.57 -35.20
N SER A 426 -9.25 8.61 -35.99
CA SER A 426 -8.19 8.58 -37.02
C SER A 426 -6.84 8.80 -36.34
N PRO A 427 -5.75 8.09 -36.72
CA PRO A 427 -4.41 8.43 -36.27
C PRO A 427 -3.98 9.74 -36.94
N GLN A 428 -4.26 10.89 -36.32
CA GLN A 428 -3.82 12.18 -36.82
C GLN A 428 -2.40 12.51 -36.31
N LYS A 429 -1.56 12.90 -37.28
CA LYS A 429 -0.21 13.43 -37.07
C LYS A 429 -0.27 14.60 -36.07
N LYS A 430 0.44 14.46 -34.95
CA LYS A 430 0.59 15.49 -33.89
C LYS A 430 1.06 16.82 -34.50
N LYS A 431 0.17 17.82 -34.59
CA LYS A 431 0.56 19.22 -34.85
C LYS A 431 1.01 19.89 -33.55
N ARG A 432 2.11 20.63 -33.64
CA ARG A 432 2.75 21.38 -32.55
C ARG A 432 1.79 22.41 -31.94
N LYS A 433 1.34 22.18 -30.70
CA LYS A 433 0.94 23.22 -29.75
C LYS A 433 1.68 22.99 -28.43
N HIS A 434 2.97 23.30 -28.45
CA HIS A 434 3.89 23.13 -27.31
C HIS A 434 3.95 24.38 -26.41
N SER A 435 3.26 25.49 -26.74
CA SER A 435 3.48 26.78 -26.06
C SER A 435 2.85 26.86 -24.66
N LEU A 436 1.58 26.47 -24.48
CA LEU A 436 0.87 26.64 -23.19
C LEU A 436 1.42 25.73 -22.07
N CYS A 437 1.80 24.49 -22.40
CA CYS A 437 2.45 23.58 -21.46
C CYS A 437 3.87 24.07 -21.10
N SER A 438 4.61 24.64 -22.06
CA SER A 438 5.92 25.21 -21.80
C SER A 438 5.85 26.46 -20.90
N GLU A 439 4.86 27.34 -21.10
CA GLU A 439 4.64 28.50 -20.23
C GLU A 439 4.27 28.08 -18.81
N ARG A 440 3.40 27.08 -18.63
CA ARG A 440 3.01 26.58 -17.30
C ARG A 440 4.12 25.80 -16.60
N ILE A 441 4.92 25.01 -17.32
CA ILE A 441 6.13 24.37 -16.79
C ILE A 441 7.16 25.43 -16.38
N VAL A 442 7.31 26.49 -17.16
CA VAL A 442 8.22 27.61 -16.84
C VAL A 442 7.68 28.41 -15.66
N LEU A 443 6.37 28.66 -15.53
CA LEU A 443 5.76 29.32 -14.38
C LEU A 443 5.87 28.49 -13.10
N ILE A 444 5.61 27.18 -13.16
CA ILE A 444 5.79 26.26 -12.03
C ILE A 444 7.28 26.10 -11.70
N SER A 445 8.16 26.01 -12.71
CA SER A 445 9.60 26.01 -12.48
C SER A 445 10.08 27.34 -11.91
N LEU A 446 9.53 28.49 -12.31
CA LEU A 446 9.80 29.79 -11.67
C LEU A 446 9.26 29.80 -10.23
N SER A 447 8.07 29.28 -9.99
CA SER A 447 7.47 29.19 -8.65
C SER A 447 8.25 28.25 -7.72
N ILE A 448 8.87 27.19 -8.25
CA ILE A 448 9.69 26.22 -7.50
C ILE A 448 11.16 26.65 -7.42
N CYS A 449 11.70 27.36 -8.42
CA CYS A 449 13.12 27.76 -8.50
C CYS A 449 13.40 29.19 -8.03
N LEU A 450 12.41 30.09 -7.92
CA LEU A 450 12.60 31.46 -7.41
C LEU A 450 12.43 31.56 -5.88
N THR A 451 11.96 30.51 -5.22
CA THR A 451 11.67 30.55 -3.79
C THR A 451 12.45 29.49 -3.03
N ASP A 452 13.72 29.79 -2.75
CA ASP A 452 14.38 29.33 -1.52
C ASP A 452 13.78 30.07 -0.28
N ASN A 453 12.62 30.73 -0.41
CA ASN A 453 12.00 31.58 0.62
C ASN A 453 10.47 31.35 0.71
N SER A 454 10.09 30.51 1.68
CA SER A 454 8.95 30.61 2.61
C SER A 454 7.49 30.90 2.22
N SER A 455 7.01 30.85 0.96
CA SER A 455 5.56 31.07 0.73
C SER A 455 4.93 30.53 -0.56
N ASN A 456 5.32 29.34 -1.02
CA ASN A 456 4.52 28.61 -2.00
C ASN A 456 4.03 27.29 -1.40
N GLN A 457 2.71 27.19 -1.26
CA GLN A 457 2.00 26.06 -0.71
C GLN A 457 2.01 24.89 -1.71
N VAL A 458 2.84 23.89 -1.48
CA VAL A 458 2.85 22.64 -2.26
C VAL A 458 1.91 21.65 -1.58
N TYR A 459 0.87 21.21 -2.29
CA TYR A 459 -0.12 20.26 -1.78
C TYR A 459 0.08 18.86 -2.35
N ASN A 460 -0.29 17.84 -1.59
CA ASN A 460 -0.18 16.46 -2.01
C ASN A 460 -1.09 16.14 -3.22
N TYR A 461 -0.59 15.31 -4.13
CA TYR A 461 -1.34 14.95 -5.33
C TYR A 461 -2.42 13.90 -5.03
N GLN A 462 -3.64 14.21 -5.45
CA GLN A 462 -4.76 13.28 -5.49
C GLN A 462 -5.37 13.23 -6.91
N PRO A 463 -5.72 12.03 -7.42
CA PRO A 463 -6.37 11.92 -8.73
C PRO A 463 -7.74 12.58 -8.74
N CYS A 464 -7.99 13.48 -9.69
CA CYS A 464 -9.32 14.04 -9.88
C CYS A 464 -10.25 13.06 -10.62
N ASP A 465 -11.54 13.10 -10.26
CA ASP A 465 -12.61 12.38 -10.96
C ASP A 465 -13.86 13.26 -11.04
N HIS A 466 -14.18 13.69 -12.26
CA HIS A 466 -15.32 14.54 -12.57
C HIS A 466 -15.78 14.23 -14.01
N PRO A 467 -16.59 13.16 -14.21
CA PRO A 467 -16.79 12.54 -15.53
C PRO A 467 -17.40 13.44 -16.60
N GLU A 468 -18.16 14.47 -16.22
CA GLU A 468 -18.88 15.35 -17.15
C GLU A 468 -18.27 16.76 -17.31
N HIS A 469 -17.20 17.06 -16.55
CA HIS A 469 -16.59 18.40 -16.55
C HIS A 469 -15.11 18.35 -16.94
N PRO A 470 -14.58 19.35 -17.67
CA PRO A 470 -13.16 19.46 -17.95
C PRO A 470 -12.37 19.84 -16.69
N CYS A 471 -11.04 19.66 -16.71
CA CYS A 471 -10.17 20.16 -15.65
C CYS A 471 -10.00 21.68 -15.74
N ASP A 472 -10.96 22.43 -15.22
CA ASP A 472 -10.93 23.89 -15.10
C ASP A 472 -10.59 24.34 -13.66
N SER A 473 -10.95 25.56 -13.27
CA SER A 473 -10.71 26.10 -11.92
C SER A 473 -11.41 25.34 -10.79
N SER A 474 -12.43 24.53 -11.09
CA SER A 474 -13.12 23.68 -10.11
C SER A 474 -12.45 22.33 -9.88
N CYS A 475 -11.49 21.97 -10.73
CA CYS A 475 -10.77 20.70 -10.62
C CYS A 475 -9.80 20.73 -9.44
N SER A 476 -9.88 19.73 -8.57
CA SER A 476 -8.98 19.58 -7.40
C SER A 476 -7.50 19.66 -7.77
N CYS A 477 -7.08 19.07 -8.90
CA CYS A 477 -5.70 19.18 -9.38
C CYS A 477 -5.33 20.64 -9.71
N VAL A 478 -6.22 21.39 -10.37
CA VAL A 478 -5.95 22.78 -10.75
C VAL A 478 -5.96 23.71 -9.54
N MET A 479 -6.90 23.50 -8.60
CA MET A 479 -6.99 24.25 -7.34
C MET A 479 -5.73 24.10 -6.49
N THR A 480 -5.20 22.88 -6.40
CA THR A 480 -3.94 22.56 -5.70
C THR A 480 -2.68 22.89 -6.51
N GLN A 481 -2.84 23.52 -7.70
CA GLN A 481 -1.77 23.84 -8.64
C GLN A 481 -0.93 22.63 -9.11
N ASN A 482 -1.50 21.43 -9.00
CA ASN A 482 -0.91 20.19 -9.45
C ASN A 482 -1.26 19.87 -10.91
N PHE A 483 -0.35 19.17 -11.59
CA PHE A 483 -0.66 18.56 -12.89
C PHE A 483 -1.58 17.36 -12.70
N CYS A 484 -2.46 17.11 -13.67
CA CYS A 484 -3.16 15.83 -13.75
C CYS A 484 -2.18 14.73 -14.17
N GLU A 485 -2.19 13.61 -13.45
CA GLU A 485 -1.35 12.44 -13.77
C GLU A 485 -2.16 11.35 -14.45
N LYS A 486 -1.48 10.30 -14.90
CA LYS A 486 -2.09 9.08 -15.47
C LYS A 486 -3.16 8.42 -14.61
N PHE A 487 -3.25 8.75 -13.31
CA PHE A 487 -4.25 8.22 -12.39
C PHE A 487 -5.58 9.00 -12.42
N CYS A 488 -5.59 10.26 -12.87
CA CYS A 488 -6.80 11.08 -12.99
C CYS A 488 -7.78 10.47 -14.01
N GLN A 489 -9.08 10.62 -13.77
CA GLN A 489 -10.15 10.11 -14.63
C GLN A 489 -10.67 11.12 -15.67
N CYS A 490 -10.07 12.31 -15.71
CA CYS A 490 -10.34 13.33 -16.73
C CYS A 490 -9.93 12.86 -18.14
N ASP A 491 -10.32 13.62 -19.17
CA ASP A 491 -10.02 13.31 -20.57
C ASP A 491 -8.53 13.02 -20.83
N GLN A 492 -8.22 12.09 -21.74
CA GLN A 492 -6.85 11.82 -22.19
C GLN A 492 -6.19 13.05 -22.83
N GLU A 493 -6.99 13.93 -23.46
CA GLU A 493 -6.51 15.19 -24.05
C GLU A 493 -6.54 16.39 -23.06
N CYS A 494 -6.73 16.12 -21.77
CA CYS A 494 -6.75 17.15 -20.74
C CYS A 494 -5.48 18.02 -20.78
N GLN A 495 -5.68 19.34 -20.89
CA GLN A 495 -4.59 20.32 -20.99
C GLN A 495 -3.76 20.44 -19.71
N ASN A 496 -4.31 20.04 -18.56
CA ASN A 496 -3.59 20.02 -17.28
C ASN A 496 -2.75 18.74 -17.08
N ARG A 497 -2.80 17.76 -18.01
CA ARG A 497 -2.00 16.54 -17.87
C ARG A 497 -0.53 16.79 -18.14
N PHE A 498 0.34 16.21 -17.31
CA PHE A 498 1.77 16.26 -17.58
C PHE A 498 2.13 15.35 -18.76
N PRO A 499 2.75 15.85 -19.85
CA PRO A 499 2.92 15.08 -21.09
C PRO A 499 4.11 14.11 -21.08
N GLY A 500 4.96 14.13 -20.05
CA GLY A 500 6.24 13.43 -20.03
C GLY A 500 7.32 14.14 -20.86
N CYS A 501 8.47 13.46 -21.07
CA CYS A 501 9.57 13.98 -21.89
C CYS A 501 9.79 13.14 -23.16
N ARG A 502 10.44 13.77 -24.15
CA ARG A 502 10.89 13.14 -25.40
C ARG A 502 12.41 13.13 -25.54
N CYS A 503 13.11 13.15 -24.41
CA CYS A 503 14.57 13.18 -24.37
C CYS A 503 15.14 11.85 -24.85
N LYS A 504 16.36 11.86 -25.39
CA LYS A 504 17.04 10.62 -25.85
C LYS A 504 17.75 9.88 -24.72
N THR A 505 18.29 10.59 -23.73
CA THR A 505 19.06 10.02 -22.61
C THR A 505 19.21 11.04 -21.47
N GLN A 506 19.75 10.59 -20.33
CA GLN A 506 20.16 11.33 -19.13
C GLN A 506 19.06 12.07 -18.37
N CYS A 507 18.30 12.97 -19.00
CA CYS A 507 17.24 13.75 -18.36
C CYS A 507 17.65 14.49 -17.06
N ASN A 508 18.91 14.87 -16.89
CA ASN A 508 19.45 15.50 -15.67
C ASN A 508 19.76 17.00 -15.85
N THR A 509 19.21 17.63 -16.89
CA THR A 509 19.40 19.05 -17.20
C THR A 509 18.07 19.74 -17.40
N LYS A 510 18.07 21.08 -17.32
CA LYS A 510 16.89 21.93 -17.56
C LYS A 510 16.27 21.78 -18.97
N GLN A 511 16.95 21.09 -19.90
CA GLN A 511 16.39 20.77 -21.21
C GLN A 511 15.28 19.70 -21.13
N CYS A 512 15.31 18.86 -20.08
CA CYS A 512 14.25 17.89 -19.84
C CYS A 512 13.10 18.55 -19.09
N PRO A 513 11.85 18.49 -19.61
CA PRO A 513 10.70 19.08 -18.93
C PRO A 513 10.41 18.41 -17.57
N CYS A 514 10.69 17.11 -17.43
CA CYS A 514 10.56 16.41 -16.15
C CYS A 514 11.50 16.99 -15.10
N TYR A 515 12.79 17.08 -15.43
CA TYR A 515 13.81 17.59 -14.52
C TYR A 515 13.59 19.06 -14.16
N LEU A 516 13.20 19.88 -15.15
CA LEU A 516 12.88 21.29 -14.96
C LEU A 516 11.69 21.48 -14.02
N ALA A 517 10.66 20.64 -14.15
CA ALA A 517 9.49 20.63 -13.28
C ALA A 517 9.72 19.96 -11.92
N VAL A 518 10.96 19.54 -11.60
CA VAL A 518 11.29 18.84 -10.35
C VAL A 518 10.51 17.53 -10.22
N ARG A 519 10.47 16.76 -11.31
CA ARG A 519 9.80 15.46 -11.41
C ARG A 519 10.74 14.40 -11.93
N GLU A 520 10.62 13.17 -11.44
CA GLU A 520 11.22 12.03 -12.14
C GLU A 520 10.47 11.71 -13.44
N CYS A 521 11.16 11.04 -14.36
CA CYS A 521 10.58 10.61 -15.62
C CYS A 521 9.61 9.46 -15.41
N ASP A 522 8.33 9.72 -15.65
CA ASP A 522 7.27 8.71 -15.59
C ASP A 522 7.53 7.60 -16.63
N PRO A 523 7.56 6.31 -16.23
CA PRO A 523 7.85 5.20 -17.13
C PRO A 523 6.74 4.90 -18.14
N ASP A 524 5.50 5.34 -17.90
CA ASP A 524 4.38 5.13 -18.83
C ASP A 524 4.26 6.28 -19.86
N LEU A 525 4.93 7.41 -19.61
CA LEU A 525 4.91 8.59 -20.49
C LEU A 525 6.25 8.83 -21.19
N CYS A 526 7.38 8.63 -20.51
CA CYS A 526 8.72 8.97 -20.98
C CYS A 526 9.37 7.80 -21.74
N MET A 527 8.71 7.34 -22.80
CA MET A 527 9.07 6.14 -23.57
C MET A 527 10.35 6.25 -24.43
N THR A 528 11.09 7.36 -24.36
CA THR A 528 12.22 7.64 -25.27
C THR A 528 13.55 7.89 -24.56
N CYS A 529 13.53 8.26 -23.28
CA CYS A 529 14.74 8.55 -22.52
C CYS A 529 15.33 7.31 -21.84
N GLY A 530 14.61 6.19 -21.88
CA GLY A 530 14.93 4.93 -21.22
C GLY A 530 14.32 4.74 -19.83
N ALA A 531 13.45 5.64 -19.35
CA ALA A 531 12.78 5.45 -18.06
C ALA A 531 11.92 4.17 -18.01
N ALA A 532 11.33 3.81 -19.15
CA ALA A 532 10.48 2.63 -19.35
C ALA A 532 11.27 1.31 -19.61
N ASP A 533 12.58 1.39 -19.85
CA ASP A 533 13.35 0.28 -20.41
C ASP A 533 14.16 -0.46 -19.34
N HIS A 534 14.46 -1.75 -19.56
CA HIS A 534 15.41 -2.56 -18.78
C HIS A 534 15.21 -2.48 -17.25
N TRP A 535 14.10 -3.00 -16.74
CA TRP A 535 13.75 -2.97 -15.31
C TRP A 535 14.76 -3.69 -14.40
N ASP A 536 15.41 -4.75 -14.89
CA ASP A 536 16.40 -5.52 -14.14
C ASP A 536 17.79 -4.86 -14.09
N SER A 537 18.05 -3.90 -14.98
CA SER A 537 19.34 -3.22 -15.06
C SER A 537 19.38 -2.00 -14.15
N LYS A 538 20.44 -1.91 -13.33
CA LYS A 538 20.77 -0.69 -12.57
C LYS A 538 21.31 0.43 -13.46
N GLN A 539 21.78 0.09 -14.66
CA GLN A 539 22.32 1.05 -15.61
C GLN A 539 21.29 1.34 -16.69
N VAL A 540 20.65 2.50 -16.54
CA VAL A 540 19.64 3.02 -17.45
C VAL A 540 20.18 4.29 -18.10
N SER A 541 19.76 4.56 -19.34
CA SER A 541 20.10 5.78 -20.06
C SER A 541 19.51 7.01 -19.36
N CYS A 542 18.29 6.92 -18.84
CA CYS A 542 17.67 7.95 -18.01
C CYS A 542 18.33 7.98 -16.62
N LYS A 543 18.78 9.16 -16.18
CA LYS A 543 19.32 9.41 -14.82
C LYS A 543 18.29 10.05 -13.88
N ASN A 544 17.10 10.37 -14.39
CA ASN A 544 16.01 11.01 -13.66
C ASN A 544 14.88 10.03 -13.33
N CYS A 545 15.24 8.80 -12.93
CA CYS A 545 14.32 7.75 -12.51
C CYS A 545 14.96 6.89 -11.41
N SER A 546 15.81 7.52 -10.59
CA SER A 546 16.68 6.86 -9.63
C SER A 546 15.93 6.56 -8.32
N ILE A 547 15.04 7.46 -7.88
CA ILE A 547 14.21 7.30 -6.68
C ILE A 547 13.16 6.21 -6.92
N GLN A 548 12.41 6.27 -8.03
CA GLN A 548 11.38 5.25 -8.34
C GLN A 548 11.95 3.84 -8.49
N ARG A 549 13.20 3.71 -8.94
CA ARG A 549 13.91 2.42 -9.08
C ARG A 549 14.70 2.01 -7.83
N GLY A 550 14.79 2.88 -6.82
CA GLY A 550 15.58 2.63 -5.62
C GLY A 550 17.09 2.50 -5.89
N LEU A 551 17.62 3.21 -6.89
CA LEU A 551 19.05 3.21 -7.28
C LEU A 551 19.90 4.03 -6.29
N LYS A 552 19.83 3.69 -5.01
CA LYS A 552 20.63 4.29 -3.95
C LYS A 552 22.07 3.73 -3.93
N LYS A 553 22.98 4.56 -3.44
CA LYS A 553 24.37 4.22 -3.15
C LYS A 553 24.48 3.40 -1.87
N HIS A 554 25.59 2.68 -1.75
CA HIS A 554 25.85 1.89 -0.56
C HIS A 554 26.37 2.75 0.59
N LEU A 555 25.62 2.80 1.70
CA LEU A 555 25.95 3.55 2.91
C LEU A 555 26.46 2.65 4.04
N LEU A 556 27.40 3.18 4.83
CA LEU A 556 28.02 2.59 6.01
C LEU A 556 27.61 3.41 7.25
N LEU A 557 27.45 2.74 8.38
CA LEU A 557 27.12 3.36 9.67
C LEU A 557 28.34 3.24 10.57
N ALA A 558 28.77 4.35 11.16
CA ALA A 558 29.84 4.40 12.15
C ALA A 558 29.60 5.58 13.12
N PRO A 559 30.26 5.64 14.29
CA PRO A 559 30.25 6.85 15.12
C PRO A 559 30.65 8.07 14.29
N SER A 560 29.92 9.17 14.43
CA SER A 560 30.22 10.43 13.73
C SER A 560 31.45 11.10 14.32
N ASP A 561 32.16 11.85 13.49
CA ASP A 561 33.25 12.72 13.96
C ASP A 561 32.71 13.99 14.67
N VAL A 562 31.40 14.26 14.57
CA VAL A 562 30.71 15.40 15.20
C VAL A 562 29.98 14.97 16.47
N ALA A 563 28.90 14.19 16.33
CA ALA A 563 28.10 13.73 17.46
C ALA A 563 27.30 12.48 17.09
N GLY A 564 27.19 11.54 18.04
CA GLY A 564 26.34 10.37 17.89
C GLY A 564 26.78 9.44 16.74
N TRP A 565 25.80 9.03 15.93
CA TRP A 565 26.01 8.17 14.77
C TRP A 565 26.06 9.00 13.48
N GLY A 566 26.95 8.62 12.57
CA GLY A 566 27.09 9.23 11.24
C GLY A 566 26.93 8.19 10.12
N THR A 567 26.61 8.66 8.91
CA THR A 567 26.51 7.82 7.71
C THR A 567 27.59 8.16 6.70
N PHE A 568 28.24 7.15 6.17
CA PHE A 568 29.44 7.27 5.33
C PHE A 568 29.23 6.60 3.98
N ILE A 569 29.74 7.21 2.91
CA ILE A 569 29.60 6.68 1.55
C ILE A 569 30.64 5.59 1.26
N LYS A 570 30.23 4.42 0.73
CA LYS A 570 31.17 3.32 0.41
C LYS A 570 31.92 3.54 -0.92
N GLU A 571 31.31 4.27 -1.85
CA GLU A 571 31.80 4.49 -3.21
C GLU A 571 31.82 5.99 -3.54
N PRO A 572 32.71 6.47 -4.42
CA PRO A 572 32.73 7.88 -4.79
C PRO A 572 31.46 8.27 -5.56
N VAL A 573 30.99 9.49 -5.35
CA VAL A 573 29.74 10.03 -5.92
C VAL A 573 30.03 11.36 -6.61
N GLN A 574 29.46 11.55 -7.80
CA GLN A 574 29.61 12.81 -8.55
C GLN A 574 28.62 13.87 -8.08
N LYS A 575 28.93 15.15 -8.35
CA LYS A 575 28.02 16.26 -8.06
C LYS A 575 26.64 16.04 -8.71
N ASN A 576 25.58 16.30 -7.96
CA ASN A 576 24.15 16.14 -8.30
C ASN A 576 23.70 14.69 -8.55
N GLU A 577 24.51 13.70 -8.19
CA GLU A 577 24.10 12.30 -8.25
C GLU A 577 23.27 11.93 -7.00
N LEU A 578 22.27 11.06 -7.19
CA LEU A 578 21.44 10.56 -6.08
C LEU A 578 22.29 9.67 -5.18
N ILE A 579 22.25 9.95 -3.88
CA ILE A 579 22.85 9.12 -2.84
C ILE A 579 21.82 8.13 -2.31
N SER A 580 20.72 8.64 -1.76
CA SER A 580 19.61 7.83 -1.26
C SER A 580 18.37 8.70 -1.20
N GLU A 581 17.21 8.06 -1.19
CA GLU A 581 16.00 8.71 -0.70
C GLU A 581 16.03 8.78 0.82
N TYR A 582 15.45 9.82 1.40
CA TYR A 582 15.18 9.93 2.84
C TYR A 582 13.78 9.33 3.08
N CYS A 583 13.74 8.11 3.64
CA CYS A 583 12.50 7.40 3.89
C CYS A 583 12.11 7.48 5.37
N GLY A 584 10.80 7.53 5.63
CA GLY A 584 10.24 7.52 6.97
C GLY A 584 8.75 7.20 7.00
N GLU A 585 8.15 7.33 8.17
CA GLU A 585 6.69 7.38 8.32
C GLU A 585 6.18 8.68 7.68
N LEU A 586 5.07 8.60 6.95
CA LEU A 586 4.40 9.75 6.37
C LEU A 586 3.22 10.08 7.29
N ILE A 587 3.30 11.22 7.95
CA ILE A 587 2.37 11.69 8.99
C ILE A 587 1.81 13.06 8.64
N SER A 588 0.67 13.43 9.20
CA SER A 588 0.10 14.78 9.05
C SER A 588 1.00 15.83 9.69
N GLN A 589 0.73 17.12 9.41
CA GLN A 589 1.40 18.22 10.11
C GLN A 589 1.07 18.21 11.62
N ASP A 590 -0.20 17.96 11.99
CA ASP A 590 -0.63 17.96 13.39
C ASP A 590 0.03 16.85 14.21
N GLU A 591 0.19 15.66 13.62
CA GLU A 591 0.94 14.54 14.21
C GLU A 591 2.44 14.88 14.31
N ALA A 592 3.01 15.55 13.31
CA ALA A 592 4.39 15.99 13.34
C ALA A 592 4.65 17.01 14.44
N ASP A 593 3.74 17.95 14.68
CA ASP A 593 3.83 18.94 15.76
C ASP A 593 3.71 18.26 17.15
N ARG A 594 2.77 17.32 17.29
CA ARG A 594 2.63 16.48 18.50
C ARG A 594 3.92 15.70 18.80
N ARG A 595 4.50 15.03 17.82
CA ARG A 595 5.78 14.30 17.97
C ARG A 595 6.96 15.25 18.18
N GLY A 596 6.96 16.39 17.49
CA GLY A 596 8.00 17.41 17.52
C GLY A 596 8.27 17.94 18.92
N ARG A 597 7.22 18.22 19.71
CA ARG A 597 7.36 18.64 21.12
C ARG A 597 8.13 17.65 21.98
N ILE A 598 7.87 16.35 21.80
CA ILE A 598 8.61 15.29 22.51
C ILE A 598 10.07 15.27 22.03
N TYR A 599 10.29 15.31 20.71
CA TYR A 599 11.62 15.28 20.10
C TYR A 599 12.47 16.49 20.50
N ASP A 600 11.83 17.64 20.69
CA ASP A 600 12.47 18.87 21.13
C ASP A 600 13.01 18.80 22.55
N LYS A 601 12.38 17.98 23.41
CA LYS A 601 12.89 17.71 24.76
C LYS A 601 14.05 16.72 24.73
N TYR A 602 14.02 15.74 23.84
CA TYR A 602 15.11 14.79 23.62
C TYR A 602 16.30 15.36 22.82
N MET A 603 16.21 16.62 22.37
CA MET A 603 17.23 17.28 21.55
C MET A 603 17.57 16.49 20.27
N SER A 604 16.60 15.78 19.70
CA SER A 604 16.81 14.95 18.50
C SER A 604 15.53 14.80 17.68
N SER A 605 15.47 15.47 16.52
CA SER A 605 14.36 15.38 15.58
C SER A 605 14.80 14.80 14.23
N PHE A 606 14.00 13.86 13.70
CA PHE A 606 14.17 13.26 12.38
C PHE A 606 13.02 13.61 11.42
N LEU A 607 12.26 14.65 11.76
CA LEU A 607 11.14 15.18 10.97
C LEU A 607 11.68 15.95 9.76
N PHE A 608 11.19 15.62 8.58
CA PHE A 608 11.51 16.32 7.34
C PHE A 608 10.21 16.71 6.63
N ASN A 609 9.94 18.01 6.54
CA ASN A 609 8.74 18.51 5.88
C ASN A 609 8.72 18.14 4.38
N LEU A 610 7.64 17.48 3.93
CA LEU A 610 7.53 16.99 2.55
C LEU A 610 6.70 17.94 1.69
N ASN A 611 5.53 18.32 2.18
CA ASN A 611 4.58 19.23 1.55
C ASN A 611 3.62 19.75 2.64
N ASN A 612 2.65 20.60 2.32
CA ASN A 612 1.76 21.19 3.32
C ASN A 612 0.88 20.18 4.07
N ASP A 613 0.65 19.01 3.48
CA ASP A 613 -0.26 18.03 4.06
C ASP A 613 0.49 16.99 4.90
N PHE A 614 1.76 16.73 4.58
CA PHE A 614 2.52 15.62 5.18
C PHE A 614 3.98 15.96 5.52
N VAL A 615 4.47 15.31 6.56
CA VAL A 615 5.86 15.29 7.02
C VAL A 615 6.41 13.86 6.97
N VAL A 616 7.68 13.70 6.64
CA VAL A 616 8.38 12.40 6.73
C VAL A 616 9.13 12.31 8.05
N ASP A 617 8.70 11.40 8.92
CA ASP A 617 9.32 11.11 10.22
C ASP A 617 10.17 9.84 10.14
N ALA A 618 11.50 9.98 10.20
CA ALA A 618 12.38 8.82 10.20
C ALA A 618 12.63 8.22 11.59
N THR A 619 11.98 8.71 12.66
CA THR A 619 12.30 8.35 14.06
C THR A 619 12.09 6.87 14.35
N ARG A 620 10.86 6.36 14.13
CA ARG A 620 10.47 4.97 14.40
C ARG A 620 10.81 4.02 13.25
N LYS A 621 10.62 4.47 12.01
CA LYS A 621 10.91 3.71 10.79
C LYS A 621 11.66 4.61 9.81
N GLY A 622 12.68 4.10 9.13
CA GLY A 622 13.45 4.92 8.19
C GLY A 622 14.50 4.13 7.43
N ASN A 623 15.51 4.77 6.86
CA ASN A 623 16.61 4.09 6.18
C ASN A 623 17.97 4.69 6.54
N LYS A 624 19.06 4.11 6.02
CA LYS A 624 20.43 4.46 6.44
C LYS A 624 20.83 5.94 6.26
N ILE A 625 20.16 6.71 5.41
CA ILE A 625 20.48 8.13 5.24
C ILE A 625 19.95 9.01 6.38
N ARG A 626 19.09 8.48 7.27
CA ARG A 626 18.62 9.18 8.47
C ARG A 626 19.74 9.59 9.45
N PHE A 627 20.91 8.96 9.31
CA PHE A 627 22.11 9.23 10.12
C PHE A 627 23.06 10.23 9.43
N ALA A 628 22.66 10.86 8.31
CA ALA A 628 23.43 11.96 7.75
C ALA A 628 23.19 13.20 8.60
N ASN A 629 24.24 13.67 9.28
CA ASN A 629 24.14 14.74 10.25
C ASN A 629 23.89 16.11 9.63
N HIS A 630 23.50 17.06 10.47
CA HIS A 630 23.42 18.46 10.11
C HIS A 630 24.81 19.07 9.91
N SER A 631 24.96 19.95 8.93
CA SER A 631 26.06 20.92 8.85
C SER A 631 25.62 22.16 8.08
N VAL A 632 26.13 23.34 8.45
CA VAL A 632 25.91 24.59 7.70
C VAL A 632 26.68 24.61 6.37
N ASN A 633 27.76 23.81 6.28
CA ASN A 633 28.61 23.66 5.09
C ASN A 633 28.53 22.22 4.54
N PRO A 634 27.33 21.74 4.15
CA PRO A 634 27.14 20.32 3.86
C PRO A 634 27.76 19.89 2.53
N ASN A 635 28.06 18.60 2.42
CA ASN A 635 28.46 17.96 1.16
C ASN A 635 27.27 17.37 0.38
N CYS A 636 26.08 17.30 0.98
CA CYS A 636 24.83 16.86 0.36
C CYS A 636 23.76 17.96 0.39
N TYR A 637 22.71 17.80 -0.42
CA TYR A 637 21.49 18.60 -0.34
C TYR A 637 20.26 17.70 -0.53
N ALA A 638 19.18 18.04 0.14
CA ALA A 638 17.89 17.39 -0.03
C ALA A 638 17.05 18.10 -1.09
N LYS A 639 16.24 17.34 -1.82
CA LYS A 639 15.29 17.86 -2.80
C LYS A 639 14.01 17.02 -2.78
N VAL A 640 12.87 17.66 -2.54
CA VAL A 640 11.56 17.02 -2.74
C VAL A 640 11.30 16.92 -4.24
N VAL A 641 11.01 15.71 -4.71
CA VAL A 641 10.77 15.40 -6.12
C VAL A 641 9.42 14.71 -6.24
N MET A 642 8.63 15.09 -7.23
CA MET A 642 7.40 14.39 -7.57
C MET A 642 7.70 13.16 -8.42
N VAL A 643 7.33 11.98 -7.93
CA VAL A 643 7.68 10.68 -8.48
C VAL A 643 6.39 9.86 -8.64
N ASN A 644 5.89 9.74 -9.88
CA ASN A 644 4.66 8.98 -10.18
C ASN A 644 3.46 9.34 -9.27
N GLY A 645 3.26 10.62 -8.97
CA GLY A 645 2.18 11.12 -8.12
C GLY A 645 2.51 11.18 -6.61
N ASP A 646 3.68 10.69 -6.19
CA ASP A 646 4.13 10.73 -4.80
C ASP A 646 5.25 11.78 -4.62
N HIS A 647 5.15 12.64 -3.60
CA HIS A 647 6.28 13.46 -3.18
C HIS A 647 7.29 12.59 -2.44
N ARG A 648 8.57 12.66 -2.83
CA ARG A 648 9.66 11.89 -2.21
C ARG A 648 10.90 12.75 -2.02
N ILE A 649 11.62 12.56 -0.92
CA ILE A 649 12.82 13.34 -0.59
C ILE A 649 14.04 12.59 -1.13
N GLY A 650 14.70 13.15 -2.13
CA GLY A 650 15.99 12.66 -2.61
C GLY A 650 17.15 13.41 -1.95
N ILE A 651 18.15 12.68 -1.48
CA ILE A 651 19.43 13.24 -1.00
C ILE A 651 20.46 13.10 -2.13
N PHE A 652 21.01 14.24 -2.56
CA PHE A 652 21.94 14.34 -3.67
C PHE A 652 23.27 14.95 -3.23
N ALA A 653 24.35 14.62 -3.92
CA ALA A 653 25.67 15.17 -3.63
C ALA A 653 25.77 16.65 -4.10
N LYS A 654 26.13 17.58 -3.20
CA LYS A 654 26.33 19.01 -3.51
C LYS A 654 27.66 19.27 -4.24
N ARG A 655 28.64 18.43 -3.97
CA ARG A 655 29.97 18.38 -4.62
C ARG A 655 30.34 16.92 -4.93
N ALA A 656 31.49 16.70 -5.56
CA ALA A 656 32.05 15.34 -5.62
C ALA A 656 32.41 14.87 -4.19
N ILE A 657 32.09 13.63 -3.87
CA ILE A 657 32.31 13.00 -2.57
C ILE A 657 33.16 11.75 -2.77
N GLN A 658 34.25 11.63 -2.01
CA GLN A 658 35.17 10.51 -2.02
C GLN A 658 34.68 9.37 -1.14
N ARG A 659 35.23 8.18 -1.37
CA ARG A 659 34.94 6.99 -0.57
C ARG A 659 35.31 7.23 0.90
N GLY A 660 34.39 6.90 1.80
CA GLY A 660 34.58 6.98 3.24
C GLY A 660 34.31 8.35 3.85
N GLU A 661 33.92 9.36 3.06
CA GLU A 661 33.47 10.64 3.63
C GLU A 661 32.13 10.48 4.37
N GLU A 662 32.01 11.16 5.51
CA GLU A 662 30.74 11.33 6.23
C GLU A 662 29.80 12.25 5.43
N LEU A 663 28.51 11.93 5.42
CA LEU A 663 27.51 12.68 4.68
C LEU A 663 26.77 13.65 5.61
N PHE A 664 26.70 14.91 5.18
CA PHE A 664 26.00 15.97 5.89
C PHE A 664 25.06 16.70 4.94
N PHE A 665 23.89 17.11 5.44
CA PHE A 665 23.00 18.03 4.73
C PHE A 665 22.47 19.12 5.66
N ASP A 666 22.09 20.24 5.09
CA ASP A 666 21.51 21.34 5.86
C ASP A 666 20.07 20.99 6.26
N TYR A 667 19.79 20.99 7.56
CA TYR A 667 18.48 20.66 8.13
C TYR A 667 17.53 21.86 8.06
N ARG A 668 18.04 23.04 7.69
CA ARG A 668 17.29 24.31 7.61
C ARG A 668 16.56 24.62 8.92
N TYR A 669 17.21 24.35 10.04
CA TYR A 669 16.72 24.73 11.37
C TYR A 669 16.32 26.20 11.36
N SER A 670 15.22 26.53 12.04
CA SER A 670 14.92 27.93 12.33
C SER A 670 16.09 28.53 13.14
N GLN A 671 16.24 29.86 13.12
CA GLN A 671 17.32 30.51 13.89
C GLN A 671 17.25 30.17 15.39
N ALA A 672 16.05 29.91 15.93
CA ALA A 672 15.85 29.50 17.30
C ALA A 672 16.32 28.05 17.55
N ASP A 673 16.03 27.14 16.63
CA ASP A 673 16.39 25.72 16.76
C ASP A 673 17.88 25.48 16.51
N ALA A 674 18.49 26.21 15.58
CA ALA A 674 19.92 26.09 15.27
C ALA A 674 20.80 26.36 16.50
N LEU A 675 20.38 27.27 17.40
CA LEU A 675 21.07 27.57 18.66
C LEU A 675 20.97 26.43 19.69
N LYS A 676 19.93 25.59 19.60
CA LYS A 676 19.64 24.49 20.52
C LYS A 676 20.33 23.19 20.10
N TYR A 677 20.46 22.92 18.80
CA TYR A 677 20.93 21.64 18.27
C TYR A 677 22.37 21.62 17.75
N VAL A 678 22.96 22.77 17.38
CA VAL A 678 24.24 22.84 16.63
C VAL A 678 25.41 23.33 17.51
N GLY A 679 25.45 22.89 18.76
CA GLY A 679 26.38 23.39 19.78
C GLY A 679 27.88 23.09 19.58
N ILE A 680 28.33 22.52 18.45
CA ILE A 680 29.70 21.98 18.32
C ILE A 680 30.50 22.53 17.12
N GLU A 681 29.87 23.09 16.07
CA GLU A 681 30.64 23.66 14.94
C GLU A 681 31.38 24.97 15.31
N ARG A 682 31.11 25.59 16.47
CA ARG A 682 31.73 26.87 16.86
C ARG A 682 33.10 26.76 17.53
N GLU A 683 33.57 25.57 17.89
CA GLU A 683 34.88 25.43 18.56
C GLU A 683 36.04 25.11 17.60
N ILE A 684 35.77 24.69 16.36
CA ILE A 684 36.83 24.26 15.42
C ILE A 684 37.41 25.45 14.62
N ASP A 685 36.68 26.55 14.47
CA ASP A 685 37.16 27.75 13.76
C ASP A 685 37.91 28.76 14.65
N ILE A 686 38.18 28.40 15.92
CA ILE A 686 38.96 29.23 16.87
C ILE A 686 40.11 28.41 17.47
N VAL A 687 41.04 27.90 16.63
CA VAL A 687 42.42 27.59 17.04
C VAL A 687 43.40 27.94 15.93
#